data_AF-A0A3A6NMZ6-F1
#
_entry.id   AF-A0A3A6NMZ6-F1
#
_cell.length_a   1.000
_cell.length_b   1.000
_cell.length_c   1.000
_cell.angle_alpha   90.00
_cell.angle_beta   90.00
_cell.angle_gamma   90.00
#
_symmetry.space_group_name_H-M   'P 1'
#
loop_
_entity.id
_entity.type
_entity.pdbx_description
1 polymer ?
#
loop_
_entity_poly.entity_id
_entity_poly.type
_entity_poly.pdbx_seq_one_letter_code
_entity_poly.pdbx_strand_id
1 'polypeptide(L)'
;MFRPPIIRPRLALLLSALLLAALAVPAQAQISFRDHDGRQVSLAQTPQRVVSLVPEVSEAIWALGAGALLKGATIHSAPPAGAPQPALVGGYYAPSLEAILRLQPDLVFIGGPHQAIQKALAGRHIPTASLQARRLADLHGRLAALGLIFGRQEQARRLSQEIKEQLALIAQKTALIPAAQRRRVLRIMSVNAQAGYVSVPGDDSFQNDLIRAAGGLPPRLGQTTSLVRLNLAQWQKLDPQTVYVCGPKAKTLAFLSRPGWRQVEAVRAGRVFSFPCELTCQVSVHSGRFVQWLSAWVYSDYFEQKAYQVRPWRVVRQRPLNLGLDYVQKASVFGEDIQDFRHRTLLIELKGPQAALSTLEGQRAGIMAVGNHYFPPAAWRLGHQGGLASLRDRVLGVLGRRATDTGLLFTGADMQNLSLQRAAADGLVVCALVTAGARSNAQRAAADSGDFLEPGTINIILLTNRRLAPRAMARAIITATEAKTAALQDLDVRSSYQPLLAQATGTGTDNVLVLEGAGPPARLSGGHSKLGELMAWAVYAGVREALLKQNRLRPGRSVFARLEERRVSLYALLAAPASAGQDCPASLGVSMGRLEEILLQPRYAALIEAALSLSDAAQRGQVAELSAFQAWCEQAARELAGRNPLAPPLTLGGEALPPPLALALEALLRGLASQPLPLIPISGPDCGS
;
A
#
# COMPACT_ATOMS: atom_id res chain seq x y z
N MET A 1 76.98 15.64 38.10
CA MET A 1 76.11 16.68 38.66
C MET A 1 75.07 17.04 37.59
N PHE A 2 73.90 16.39 37.58
CA PHE A 2 72.78 16.74 36.68
C PHE A 2 71.51 16.77 37.53
N ARG A 3 70.95 17.97 37.72
CA ARG A 3 69.69 18.18 38.46
C ARG A 3 68.51 17.86 37.54
N PRO A 4 67.48 17.13 38.00
CA PRO A 4 66.29 16.88 37.19
C PRO A 4 65.43 18.16 37.10
N PRO A 5 64.66 18.35 36.02
CA PRO A 5 63.82 19.53 35.88
C PRO A 5 62.61 19.43 36.81
N ILE A 6 62.36 20.53 37.52
CA ILE A 6 61.20 20.72 38.39
C ILE A 6 59.98 20.95 37.48
N ILE A 7 59.14 19.93 37.33
CA ILE A 7 57.85 20.04 36.65
C ILE A 7 56.94 20.92 37.52
N ARG A 8 56.51 22.07 37.00
CA ARG A 8 55.65 23.02 37.71
C ARG A 8 54.30 22.35 38.05
N PRO A 9 53.78 22.48 39.29
CA PRO A 9 52.57 21.77 39.75
C PRO A 9 51.30 22.10 38.95
N ARG A 10 51.26 23.27 38.28
CA ARG A 10 50.14 23.66 37.40
C ARG A 10 50.07 22.85 36.10
N LEU A 11 51.20 22.37 35.57
CA LEU A 11 51.24 21.58 34.34
C LEU A 11 50.78 20.14 34.58
N ALA A 12 51.14 19.58 35.74
CA ALA A 12 50.67 18.26 36.17
C ALA A 12 49.14 18.25 36.40
N LEU A 13 48.58 19.32 36.98
CA LEU A 13 47.14 19.48 37.19
C LEU A 13 46.33 19.60 35.88
N LEU A 14 46.88 20.31 34.89
CA LEU A 14 46.28 20.44 33.55
C LEU A 14 46.33 19.12 32.77
N LEU A 15 47.43 18.38 32.85
CA LEU A 15 47.57 17.05 32.22
C LEU A 15 46.66 16.00 32.87
N SER A 16 46.48 16.03 34.20
CA SER A 16 45.52 15.16 34.88
C SER A 16 44.07 15.51 34.55
N ALA A 17 43.72 16.79 34.39
CA ALA A 17 42.37 17.21 33.98
C ALA A 17 42.04 16.82 32.54
N LEU A 18 43.02 16.87 31.62
CA LEU A 18 42.88 16.37 30.24
C LEU A 18 42.80 14.84 30.17
N LEU A 19 43.51 14.10 31.02
CA LEU A 19 43.38 12.64 31.11
C LEU A 19 42.03 12.19 31.70
N LEU A 20 41.50 12.92 32.70
CA LEU A 20 40.17 12.67 33.28
C LEU A 20 39.03 13.02 32.32
N ALA A 21 39.19 14.04 31.47
CA ALA A 21 38.24 14.35 30.40
C ALA A 21 38.25 13.32 29.26
N ALA A 22 39.39 12.65 29.02
CA ALA A 22 39.51 11.59 28.02
C ALA A 22 38.99 10.21 28.48
N LEU A 23 38.74 10.03 29.79
CA LEU A 23 38.17 8.82 30.39
C LEU A 23 36.66 8.91 30.66
N ALA A 24 36.01 10.03 30.32
CA ALA A 24 34.56 10.12 30.32
C ALA A 24 34.00 9.30 29.15
N VAL A 25 33.86 7.98 29.36
CA VAL A 25 33.00 7.14 28.53
C VAL A 25 31.63 7.82 28.54
N PRO A 26 31.07 8.23 27.38
CA PRO A 26 29.74 8.79 27.36
C PRO A 26 28.81 7.70 27.90
N ALA A 27 28.25 7.92 29.09
CA ALA A 27 27.22 7.06 29.62
C ALA A 27 26.11 7.00 28.57
N GLN A 28 25.98 5.87 27.89
CA GLN A 28 24.90 5.65 26.94
C GLN A 28 23.59 5.85 27.71
N ALA A 29 22.85 6.88 27.34
CA ALA A 29 21.61 7.21 28.02
C ALA A 29 20.65 6.03 27.87
N GLN A 30 20.30 5.41 29.00
CA GLN A 30 19.27 4.38 29.06
C GLN A 30 17.98 4.93 28.46
N ILE A 31 17.44 4.24 27.46
CA ILE A 31 16.18 4.64 26.82
C ILE A 31 15.06 4.06 27.67
N SER A 32 14.26 4.92 28.28
CA SER A 32 13.09 4.50 29.07
C SER A 32 11.84 5.20 28.57
N PHE A 33 10.77 4.43 28.38
CA PHE A 33 9.47 4.94 27.96
C PHE A 33 8.35 4.06 28.50
N ARG A 34 7.14 4.63 28.56
CA ARG A 34 5.93 3.88 28.85
C ARG A 34 5.26 3.46 27.54
N ASP A 35 4.94 2.19 27.41
CA ASP A 35 4.23 1.66 26.25
C ASP A 35 2.71 1.88 26.36
N HIS A 36 1.94 1.56 25.32
CA HIS A 36 0.48 1.78 25.30
C HIS A 36 -0.31 0.85 26.21
N ASP A 37 0.30 -0.23 26.72
CA ASP A 37 -0.28 -1.07 27.77
C ASP A 37 0.07 -0.54 29.17
N GLY A 38 0.74 0.61 29.28
CA GLY A 38 1.14 1.24 30.53
C GLY A 38 2.39 0.66 31.17
N ARG A 39 3.10 -0.25 30.48
CA ARG A 39 4.32 -0.89 31.00
C ARG A 39 5.53 0.01 30.81
N GLN A 40 6.40 0.04 31.82
CA GLN A 40 7.71 0.69 31.68
C GLN A 40 8.64 -0.22 30.89
N VAL A 41 9.14 0.25 29.76
CA VAL A 41 10.13 -0.45 28.94
C VAL A 41 11.44 0.32 29.05
N SER A 42 12.50 -0.40 29.40
CA SER A 42 13.86 0.17 29.50
C SER A 42 14.82 -0.60 28.61
N LEU A 43 15.55 0.11 27.77
CA LEU A 43 16.54 -0.42 26.85
C LEU A 43 17.90 0.20 27.20
N ALA A 44 18.94 -0.63 27.27
CA ALA A 44 20.29 -0.15 27.58
C ALA A 44 20.86 0.76 26.48
N GLN A 45 20.46 0.54 25.23
CA GLN A 45 20.89 1.28 24.06
C GLN A 45 19.83 1.24 22.96
N THR A 46 20.03 2.01 21.88
CA THR A 46 19.19 1.94 20.68
C THR A 46 19.24 0.51 20.08
N PRO A 47 18.08 -0.14 19.89
CA PRO A 47 18.02 -1.51 19.37
C PRO A 47 18.51 -1.56 17.92
N GLN A 48 19.27 -2.61 17.59
CA GLN A 48 19.89 -2.84 16.28
C GLN A 48 19.19 -3.95 15.48
N ARG A 49 18.42 -4.81 16.16
CA ARG A 49 17.72 -5.97 15.57
C ARG A 49 16.28 -6.00 16.06
N VAL A 50 15.45 -5.21 15.39
CA VAL A 50 14.03 -5.09 15.74
C VAL A 50 13.19 -6.09 14.97
N VAL A 51 12.24 -6.71 15.65
CA VAL A 51 11.13 -7.43 15.02
C VAL A 51 9.83 -6.68 15.32
N SER A 52 9.00 -6.46 14.31
CA SER A 52 7.67 -5.86 14.49
C SER A 52 6.58 -6.84 14.09
N LEU A 53 5.77 -7.23 15.07
CA LEU A 53 4.60 -8.07 14.83
C LEU A 53 3.35 -7.24 14.49
N VAL A 54 3.48 -5.91 14.40
CA VAL A 54 2.36 -4.96 14.27
C VAL A 54 2.57 -4.11 12.99
N PRO A 55 1.75 -4.30 11.93
CA PRO A 55 1.96 -3.64 10.63
C PRO A 55 2.07 -2.12 10.70
N GLU A 56 1.22 -1.47 11.48
CA GLU A 56 1.22 -0.01 11.65
C GLU A 56 2.45 0.51 12.40
N VAL A 57 3.10 -0.33 13.22
CA VAL A 57 4.39 0.01 13.85
C VAL A 57 5.52 -0.14 12.85
N SER A 58 5.52 -1.20 12.03
CA SER A 58 6.49 -1.39 10.93
C SER A 58 6.47 -0.19 9.98
N GLU A 59 5.28 0.28 9.60
CA GLU A 59 5.08 1.46 8.76
C GLU A 59 5.64 2.73 9.39
N ALA A 60 5.38 2.96 10.68
CA ALA A 60 5.92 4.10 11.40
C ALA A 60 7.47 4.06 11.48
N ILE A 61 8.07 2.88 11.68
CA ILE A 61 9.54 2.71 11.68
C ILE A 61 10.14 3.13 10.33
N TRP A 62 9.52 2.72 9.21
CA TRP A 62 9.95 3.15 7.88
C TRP A 62 9.77 4.64 7.66
N ALA A 63 8.64 5.21 8.07
CA ALA A 63 8.36 6.64 7.94
C ALA A 63 9.35 7.53 8.71
N LEU A 64 9.89 7.03 9.83
CA LEU A 64 10.92 7.72 10.64
C LEU A 64 12.34 7.54 10.09
N GLY A 65 12.53 6.76 9.02
CA GLY A 65 13.84 6.46 8.46
C GLY A 65 14.67 5.47 9.30
N ALA A 66 14.02 4.65 10.13
CA ALA A 66 14.64 3.62 10.96
C ALA A 66 14.49 2.20 10.37
N GLY A 67 14.03 2.09 9.12
CA GLY A 67 13.75 0.83 8.45
C GLY A 67 14.88 -0.20 8.39
N ALA A 68 16.14 0.25 8.36
CA ALA A 68 17.30 -0.65 8.32
C ALA A 68 17.47 -1.49 9.60
N LEU A 69 16.89 -1.05 10.72
CA LEU A 69 16.93 -1.73 12.01
C LEU A 69 15.84 -2.82 12.12
N LEU A 70 14.82 -2.77 11.25
CA LEU A 70 13.75 -3.75 11.21
C LEU A 70 14.23 -5.01 10.48
N LYS A 71 14.52 -6.08 11.23
CA LYS A 71 15.01 -7.36 10.72
C LYS A 71 13.90 -8.37 10.48
N GLY A 72 12.79 -8.26 11.20
CA GLY A 72 11.62 -9.12 11.02
C GLY A 72 10.31 -8.34 11.01
N ALA A 73 9.38 -8.74 10.15
CA ALA A 73 8.03 -8.18 10.09
C ALA A 73 7.00 -9.24 9.73
N THR A 74 5.72 -8.97 10.01
CA THR A 74 4.64 -9.87 9.59
C THR A 74 4.45 -9.87 8.07
N ILE A 75 3.76 -10.89 7.57
CA ILE A 75 3.40 -10.99 6.13
C ILE A 75 2.53 -9.82 5.63
N HIS A 76 1.91 -9.07 6.54
CA HIS A 76 1.08 -7.90 6.23
C HIS A 76 1.87 -6.60 6.13
N SER A 77 3.19 -6.63 6.33
CA SER A 77 4.05 -5.45 6.33
C SER A 77 4.92 -5.41 5.07
N ALA A 78 4.80 -4.36 4.26
CA ALA A 78 5.59 -4.17 3.05
C ALA A 78 6.48 -2.91 3.14
N PRO A 79 7.82 -3.02 3.07
CA PRO A 79 8.70 -1.87 3.12
C PRO A 79 8.53 -0.94 1.91
N PRO A 80 8.78 0.37 2.07
CA PRO A 80 8.79 1.30 0.96
C PRO A 80 9.94 1.04 -0.03
N ALA A 81 9.84 1.64 -1.22
CA ALA A 81 10.89 1.58 -2.23
C ALA A 81 12.24 2.03 -1.66
N GLY A 82 13.29 1.25 -1.90
CA GLY A 82 14.65 1.53 -1.41
C GLY A 82 14.92 1.12 0.04
N ALA A 83 13.91 0.70 0.81
CA ALA A 83 14.14 0.15 2.15
C ALA A 83 14.47 -1.35 2.10
N PRO A 84 15.36 -1.86 2.98
CA PRO A 84 15.66 -3.29 3.09
C PRO A 84 14.40 -4.11 3.38
N GLN A 85 14.33 -5.32 2.83
CA GLN A 85 13.24 -6.24 3.11
C GLN A 85 13.52 -7.00 4.40
N PRO A 86 12.66 -6.90 5.43
CA PRO A 86 12.80 -7.72 6.63
C PRO A 86 12.45 -9.17 6.31
N ALA A 87 12.96 -10.10 7.11
CA ALA A 87 12.50 -11.48 7.10
C ALA A 87 11.03 -11.55 7.54
N LEU A 88 10.27 -12.47 6.98
CA LEU A 88 8.89 -12.70 7.40
C LEU A 88 8.87 -13.59 8.63
N VAL A 89 8.10 -13.20 9.64
CA VAL A 89 7.97 -13.92 10.92
C VAL A 89 6.54 -14.43 11.18
N GLY A 90 5.79 -14.70 10.11
CA GLY A 90 4.40 -15.18 10.15
C GLY A 90 3.35 -14.06 10.09
N GLY A 91 2.09 -14.43 10.35
CA GLY A 91 0.95 -13.52 10.35
C GLY A 91 0.82 -12.67 11.60
N TYR A 92 -0.10 -11.71 11.56
CA TYR A 92 -0.44 -10.91 12.74
C TYR A 92 -1.07 -11.76 13.85
N TYR A 93 -1.93 -12.73 13.52
CA TYR A 93 -2.58 -13.56 14.53
C TYR A 93 -1.78 -14.80 14.93
N ALA A 94 -0.86 -15.24 14.07
CA ALA A 94 -0.05 -16.43 14.29
C ALA A 94 1.44 -16.21 13.90
N PRO A 95 2.14 -15.32 14.61
CA PRO A 95 3.58 -15.13 14.40
C PRO A 95 4.38 -16.39 14.80
N SER A 96 5.44 -16.73 14.05
CA SER A 96 6.31 -17.87 14.35
C SER A 96 7.40 -17.47 15.36
N LEU A 97 7.34 -18.04 16.57
CA LEU A 97 8.35 -17.82 17.61
C LEU A 97 9.75 -18.25 17.14
N GLU A 98 9.85 -19.36 16.41
CA GLU A 98 11.11 -19.86 15.89
C GLU A 98 11.74 -18.86 14.91
N ALA A 99 10.94 -18.36 13.95
CA ALA A 99 11.39 -17.35 13.00
C ALA A 99 11.84 -16.06 13.71
N ILE A 100 11.13 -15.64 14.77
CA ILE A 100 11.51 -14.48 15.59
C ILE A 100 12.87 -14.72 16.26
N LEU A 101 13.04 -15.84 16.97
CA LEU A 101 14.25 -16.13 17.74
C LEU A 101 15.49 -16.27 16.84
N ARG A 102 15.32 -16.80 15.62
CA ARG A 102 16.39 -16.92 14.62
C ARG A 102 17.02 -15.57 14.26
N LEU A 103 16.26 -14.49 14.35
CA LEU A 103 16.74 -13.12 14.09
C LEU A 103 17.50 -12.49 15.27
N GLN A 104 17.55 -13.17 16.42
CA GLN A 104 18.19 -12.71 17.66
C GLN A 104 17.78 -11.27 18.04
N PRO A 105 16.47 -10.96 18.11
CA PRO A 105 16.02 -9.59 18.28
C PRO A 105 16.46 -9.02 19.64
N ASP A 106 16.76 -7.73 19.65
CA ASP A 106 16.99 -6.95 20.87
C ASP A 106 15.79 -6.08 21.26
N LEU A 107 14.74 -6.04 20.42
CA LEU A 107 13.42 -5.51 20.74
C LEU A 107 12.35 -6.14 19.84
N VAL A 108 11.21 -6.54 20.43
CA VAL A 108 10.04 -7.00 19.67
C VAL A 108 8.82 -6.11 19.94
N PHE A 109 8.26 -5.52 18.89
CA PHE A 109 6.97 -4.84 18.98
C PHE A 109 5.82 -5.83 18.87
N ILE A 110 4.91 -5.77 19.84
CA ILE A 110 3.78 -6.69 20.00
C ILE A 110 2.45 -5.93 20.01
N GLY A 111 1.37 -6.63 19.71
CA GLY A 111 -0.01 -6.16 19.77
C GLY A 111 -0.91 -7.10 20.59
N GLY A 112 -2.21 -6.83 20.57
CA GLY A 112 -3.21 -7.55 21.39
C GLY A 112 -3.12 -9.09 21.39
N PRO A 113 -3.02 -9.78 20.24
CA PRO A 113 -3.04 -11.25 20.21
C PRO A 113 -1.70 -11.92 20.58
N HIS A 114 -0.64 -11.18 20.89
CA HIS A 114 0.72 -11.72 21.01
C HIS A 114 1.15 -12.12 22.44
N GLN A 115 0.21 -12.34 23.36
CA GLN A 115 0.53 -12.62 24.76
C GLN A 115 1.39 -13.89 24.94
N ALA A 116 1.16 -14.93 24.13
CA ALA A 116 1.96 -16.15 24.17
C ALA A 116 3.42 -15.91 23.75
N ILE A 117 3.63 -15.17 22.66
CA ILE A 117 4.97 -14.74 22.21
C ILE A 117 5.65 -13.88 23.27
N GLN A 118 4.93 -12.93 23.85
CA GLN A 118 5.45 -12.06 24.90
C GLN A 118 5.99 -12.85 26.08
N LYS A 119 5.22 -13.84 26.58
CA LYS A 119 5.66 -14.74 27.68
C LYS A 119 6.91 -15.54 27.30
N ALA A 120 6.94 -16.09 26.09
CA ALA A 120 8.08 -16.89 25.62
C ALA A 120 9.38 -16.08 25.45
N LEU A 121 9.26 -14.81 25.02
CA LEU A 121 10.37 -13.87 24.89
C LEU A 121 10.85 -13.35 26.25
N ALA A 122 9.94 -13.11 27.20
CA ALA A 122 10.27 -12.71 28.56
C ALA A 122 11.15 -13.75 29.27
N GLY A 123 10.85 -15.04 29.12
CA GLY A 123 11.70 -16.14 29.63
C GLY A 123 13.10 -16.21 29.02
N ARG A 124 13.38 -15.41 27.98
CA ARG A 124 14.67 -15.31 27.28
C ARG A 124 15.31 -13.92 27.42
N HIS A 125 14.76 -13.05 28.28
CA HIS A 125 15.23 -11.69 28.51
C HIS A 125 15.23 -10.79 27.26
N ILE A 126 14.38 -11.09 26.27
CA ILE A 126 14.19 -10.25 25.09
C ILE A 126 13.07 -9.23 25.40
N PRO A 127 13.36 -7.91 25.37
CA PRO A 127 12.36 -6.91 25.72
C PRO A 127 11.26 -6.83 24.65
N THR A 128 10.04 -6.57 25.12
CA THR A 128 8.86 -6.38 24.27
C THR A 128 8.19 -5.04 24.57
N ALA A 129 7.66 -4.38 23.55
CA ALA A 129 6.94 -3.12 23.70
C ALA A 129 5.63 -3.13 22.91
N SER A 130 4.55 -2.69 23.54
CA SER A 130 3.25 -2.51 22.88
C SER A 130 3.06 -1.05 22.47
N LEU A 131 3.18 -0.78 21.16
CA LEU A 131 2.92 0.55 20.59
C LEU A 131 1.75 0.51 19.59
N GLN A 132 0.85 -0.47 19.73
CA GLN A 132 -0.38 -0.50 18.94
C GLN A 132 -1.34 0.59 19.43
N ALA A 133 -1.71 1.51 18.55
CA ALA A 133 -2.64 2.60 18.88
C ALA A 133 -4.08 2.07 18.90
N ARG A 134 -4.79 2.28 20.02
CA ARG A 134 -6.20 1.86 20.20
C ARG A 134 -7.17 3.01 19.88
N ARG A 135 -6.69 4.24 20.00
CA ARG A 135 -7.37 5.50 19.70
C ARG A 135 -6.56 6.31 18.69
N LEU A 136 -7.23 7.24 18.00
CA LEU A 136 -6.52 8.16 17.11
C LEU A 136 -5.53 9.06 17.89
N ALA A 137 -5.87 9.40 19.14
CA ALA A 137 -5.03 10.23 20.00
C ALA A 137 -3.66 9.58 20.32
N ASP A 138 -3.58 8.25 20.34
CA ASP A 138 -2.36 7.49 20.66
C ASP A 138 -1.29 7.61 19.58
N LEU A 139 -1.67 8.00 18.36
CA LEU A 139 -0.79 8.09 17.20
C LEU A 139 0.46 8.94 17.47
N HIS A 140 0.28 10.10 18.08
CA HIS A 140 1.39 11.02 18.36
C HIS A 140 2.31 10.49 19.48
N GLY A 141 1.74 9.83 20.49
CA GLY A 141 2.50 9.17 21.56
C GLY A 141 3.39 8.06 21.00
N ARG A 142 2.86 7.21 20.12
CA ARG A 142 3.64 6.20 19.39
C ARG A 142 4.79 6.80 18.61
N LEU A 143 4.54 7.85 17.82
CA LEU A 143 5.59 8.49 17.02
C LEU A 143 6.69 9.05 17.90
N ALA A 144 6.34 9.67 19.03
CA ALA A 144 7.30 10.17 20.00
C ALA A 144 8.14 9.03 20.62
N ALA A 145 7.50 7.92 21.02
CA ALA A 145 8.19 6.75 21.55
C ALA A 145 9.16 6.14 20.54
N LEU A 146 8.73 5.91 19.30
CA LEU A 146 9.60 5.41 18.23
C LEU A 146 10.74 6.40 17.92
N GLY A 147 10.44 7.70 17.93
CA GLY A 147 11.44 8.76 17.78
C GLY A 147 12.49 8.72 18.88
N LEU A 148 12.12 8.42 20.13
CA LEU A 148 13.05 8.22 21.23
C LEU A 148 13.87 6.94 21.06
N ILE A 149 13.22 5.80 20.78
CA ILE A 149 13.86 4.48 20.63
C ILE A 149 14.95 4.51 19.56
N PHE A 150 14.69 5.18 18.44
CA PHE A 150 15.57 5.15 17.26
C PHE A 150 16.43 6.41 17.08
N GLY A 151 16.39 7.38 18.00
CA GLY A 151 17.07 8.66 17.82
C GLY A 151 16.58 9.41 16.58
N ARG A 152 15.26 9.47 16.40
CA ARG A 152 14.54 10.09 15.28
C ARG A 152 13.46 11.06 15.75
N GLN A 153 13.72 11.77 16.84
CA GLN A 153 12.76 12.68 17.49
C GLN A 153 12.33 13.82 16.55
N GLU A 154 13.25 14.39 15.77
CA GLU A 154 12.93 15.45 14.80
C GLU A 154 12.03 14.94 13.67
N GLN A 155 12.32 13.76 13.13
CA GLN A 155 11.48 13.11 12.11
C GLN A 155 10.08 12.81 12.67
N ALA A 156 10.01 12.34 13.93
CA ALA A 156 8.75 12.08 14.61
C ALA A 156 7.93 13.36 14.84
N ARG A 157 8.57 14.46 15.25
CA ARG A 157 7.92 15.77 15.43
C ARG A 157 7.36 16.29 14.11
N ARG A 158 8.14 16.23 13.02
CA ARG A 158 7.71 16.66 11.68
C ARG A 158 6.51 15.84 11.20
N LEU A 159 6.60 14.51 11.25
CA LEU A 159 5.51 13.63 10.82
C LEU A 159 4.24 13.84 11.67
N SER A 160 4.41 13.99 12.98
CA SER A 160 3.33 14.30 13.91
C SER A 160 2.65 15.62 13.56
N GLN A 161 3.43 16.66 13.23
CA GLN A 161 2.92 17.97 12.82
C GLN A 161 2.17 17.91 11.49
N GLU A 162 2.69 17.19 10.48
CA GLU A 162 2.02 16.99 9.20
C GLU A 162 0.64 16.34 9.38
N ILE A 163 0.53 15.33 10.24
CA ILE A 163 -0.74 14.65 10.54
C ILE A 163 -1.71 15.60 11.25
N LYS A 164 -1.23 16.40 12.22
CA LYS A 164 -2.06 17.40 12.91
C LYS A 164 -2.62 18.44 11.94
N GLU A 165 -1.80 18.94 11.02
CA GLU A 165 -2.24 19.90 10.00
C GLU A 165 -3.30 19.32 9.06
N GLN A 166 -3.16 18.03 8.71
CA GLN A 166 -4.17 17.33 7.91
C GLN A 166 -5.51 17.22 8.63
N LEU A 167 -5.51 16.89 9.92
CA LEU A 167 -6.71 16.81 10.76
C LEU A 167 -7.32 18.20 11.00
N ALA A 168 -6.49 19.20 11.28
CA ALA A 168 -6.92 20.58 11.52
C ALA A 168 -7.63 21.19 10.31
N LEU A 169 -7.16 20.89 9.08
CA LEU A 169 -7.85 21.30 7.86
C LEU A 169 -9.31 20.79 7.83
N ILE A 170 -9.52 19.52 8.17
CA ILE A 170 -10.86 18.92 8.16
C ILE A 170 -11.72 19.44 9.30
N ALA A 171 -11.13 19.69 10.47
CA ALA A 171 -11.83 20.36 11.55
C ALA A 171 -12.34 21.75 11.10
N GLN A 172 -11.49 22.56 10.45
CA GLN A 172 -11.88 23.87 9.90
C GLN A 172 -12.99 23.77 8.86
N LYS A 173 -12.84 22.89 7.85
CA LYS A 173 -13.86 22.73 6.80
C LYS A 173 -15.20 22.26 7.36
N THR A 174 -15.18 21.28 8.27
CA THR A 174 -16.43 20.74 8.81
C THR A 174 -17.07 21.69 9.82
N ALA A 175 -16.33 22.58 10.49
CA ALA A 175 -16.89 23.62 11.34
C ALA A 175 -17.84 24.58 10.60
N LEU A 176 -17.67 24.75 9.29
CA LEU A 176 -18.57 25.53 8.43
C LEU A 176 -19.90 24.80 8.14
N ILE A 177 -19.96 23.49 8.36
CA ILE A 177 -21.16 22.68 8.11
C ILE A 177 -22.09 22.79 9.32
N PRO A 178 -23.37 23.21 9.12
CA PRO A 178 -24.33 23.31 10.22
C PRO A 178 -24.43 22.01 11.02
N ALA A 179 -24.56 22.12 12.35
CA ALA A 179 -24.61 20.94 13.22
C ALA A 179 -25.74 19.96 12.83
N ALA A 180 -26.90 20.49 12.42
CA ALA A 180 -28.05 19.69 11.96
C ALA A 180 -27.79 18.94 10.64
N GLN A 181 -26.76 19.34 9.87
CA GLN A 181 -26.38 18.73 8.60
C GLN A 181 -25.21 17.74 8.74
N ARG A 182 -24.72 17.51 9.97
CA ARG A 182 -23.68 16.51 10.24
C ARG A 182 -24.24 15.12 10.00
N ARG A 183 -23.54 14.33 9.17
CA ARG A 183 -24.03 13.04 8.68
C ARG A 183 -23.80 11.91 9.67
N ARG A 184 -24.79 11.03 9.83
CA ARG A 184 -24.62 9.74 10.51
C ARG A 184 -23.75 8.83 9.64
N VAL A 185 -22.57 8.47 10.12
CA VAL A 185 -21.60 7.65 9.38
C VAL A 185 -21.34 6.36 10.14
N LEU A 186 -21.32 5.23 9.45
CA LEU A 186 -21.10 3.93 10.06
C LEU A 186 -20.05 3.12 9.30
N ARG A 187 -19.14 2.47 10.04
CA ARG A 187 -18.22 1.48 9.48
C ARG A 187 -18.81 0.07 9.63
N ILE A 188 -18.87 -0.69 8.55
CA ILE A 188 -19.15 -2.12 8.60
C ILE A 188 -17.81 -2.88 8.63
N MET A 189 -17.63 -3.73 9.63
CA MET A 189 -16.48 -4.62 9.80
C MET A 189 -16.68 -5.94 9.05
N SER A 190 -17.87 -6.51 9.13
CA SER A 190 -18.24 -7.74 8.42
C SER A 190 -19.76 -7.85 8.30
N VAL A 191 -20.20 -8.77 7.45
CA VAL A 191 -21.62 -9.13 7.29
C VAL A 191 -21.77 -10.65 7.41
N ASN A 192 -22.82 -11.10 8.10
CA ASN A 192 -23.16 -12.51 8.21
C ASN A 192 -24.55 -12.73 7.63
N ALA A 193 -24.60 -13.23 6.40
CA ALA A 193 -25.85 -13.37 5.64
C ALA A 193 -26.81 -14.37 6.29
N GLN A 194 -26.27 -15.49 6.78
CA GLN A 194 -26.99 -16.60 7.39
C GLN A 194 -27.65 -16.20 8.72
N ALA A 195 -26.88 -15.56 9.60
CA ALA A 195 -27.36 -15.12 10.91
C ALA A 195 -28.04 -13.74 10.88
N GLY A 196 -28.06 -13.06 9.73
CA GLY A 196 -28.83 -11.83 9.54
C GLY A 196 -28.33 -10.63 10.35
N TYR A 197 -27.02 -10.42 10.45
CA TYR A 197 -26.45 -9.25 11.14
C TYR A 197 -25.28 -8.60 10.40
N VAL A 198 -25.00 -7.34 10.74
CA VAL A 198 -23.74 -6.65 10.41
C VAL A 198 -22.92 -6.44 11.66
N SER A 199 -21.60 -6.58 11.58
CA SER A 199 -20.71 -6.22 12.68
C SER A 199 -20.13 -4.84 12.46
N VAL A 200 -20.11 -4.04 13.53
CA VAL A 200 -19.60 -2.66 13.54
C VAL A 200 -18.65 -2.45 14.72
N PRO A 201 -17.80 -1.42 14.69
CA PRO A 201 -16.94 -1.08 15.83
C PRO A 201 -17.74 -0.55 17.04
N GLY A 202 -17.28 -0.85 18.25
CA GLY A 202 -17.79 -0.27 19.49
C GLY A 202 -17.48 1.24 19.65
N ASP A 203 -18.10 1.86 20.65
CA ASP A 203 -18.14 3.32 20.84
C ASP A 203 -16.74 3.95 21.07
N ASP A 204 -15.82 3.19 21.65
CA ASP A 204 -14.45 3.57 22.00
C ASP A 204 -13.40 3.21 20.93
N SER A 205 -13.83 2.75 19.77
CA SER A 205 -12.96 2.33 18.69
C SER A 205 -12.28 3.50 17.96
N PHE A 206 -11.03 3.31 17.51
CA PHE A 206 -10.35 4.30 16.67
C PHE A 206 -11.11 4.58 15.36
N GLN A 207 -11.88 3.61 14.87
CA GLN A 207 -12.75 3.75 13.70
C GLN A 207 -13.76 4.86 13.90
N ASN A 208 -14.38 4.90 15.08
CA ASN A 208 -15.32 5.94 15.44
C ASN A 208 -14.59 7.27 15.71
N ASP A 209 -13.32 7.25 16.18
CA ASP A 209 -12.49 8.46 16.20
C ASP A 209 -12.21 9.01 14.82
N LEU A 210 -11.90 8.17 13.83
CA LEU A 210 -11.68 8.58 12.44
C LEU A 210 -12.96 9.18 11.84
N ILE A 211 -14.13 8.60 12.14
CA ILE A 211 -15.43 9.16 11.73
C ILE A 211 -15.63 10.55 12.34
N ARG A 212 -15.40 10.70 13.66
CA ARG A 212 -15.53 12.01 14.35
C ARG A 212 -14.56 13.03 13.78
N ALA A 213 -13.31 12.63 13.53
CA ALA A 213 -12.28 13.49 12.94
C ALA A 213 -12.62 13.90 11.50
N ALA A 214 -13.31 13.04 10.74
CA ALA A 214 -13.88 13.37 9.43
C ALA A 214 -15.16 14.22 9.51
N GLY A 215 -15.56 14.62 10.72
CA GLY A 215 -16.74 15.42 10.98
C GLY A 215 -18.06 14.65 10.88
N GLY A 216 -18.04 13.32 10.80
CA GLY A 216 -19.24 12.49 10.84
C GLY A 216 -19.69 12.17 12.27
N LEU A 217 -20.92 11.68 12.39
CA LEU A 217 -21.52 11.21 13.64
C LEU A 217 -21.50 9.67 13.65
N PRO A 218 -20.61 9.01 14.40
CA PRO A 218 -20.65 7.56 14.55
C PRO A 218 -21.87 7.15 15.40
N PRO A 219 -22.30 5.87 15.33
CA PRO A 219 -23.37 5.39 16.20
C PRO A 219 -22.96 5.45 17.68
N ARG A 220 -23.95 5.56 18.58
CA ARG A 220 -23.80 5.38 20.02
C ARG A 220 -24.48 4.08 20.41
N LEU A 221 -23.71 3.03 20.62
CA LEU A 221 -24.20 1.66 20.79
C LEU A 221 -24.29 1.25 22.27
N GLY A 222 -23.64 1.99 23.17
CA GLY A 222 -23.53 1.63 24.58
C GLY A 222 -22.62 0.42 24.82
N GLN A 223 -21.78 0.08 23.85
CA GLN A 223 -20.89 -1.09 23.87
C GLN A 223 -19.49 -0.69 23.39
N THR A 224 -18.47 -1.16 24.09
CA THR A 224 -17.04 -0.88 23.83
C THR A 224 -16.28 -2.11 23.29
N THR A 225 -17.01 -3.12 22.81
CA THR A 225 -16.38 -4.29 22.22
C THR A 225 -15.84 -3.99 20.82
N SER A 226 -14.82 -4.73 20.40
CA SER A 226 -14.19 -4.57 19.08
C SER A 226 -15.14 -4.89 17.92
N LEU A 227 -16.17 -5.71 18.16
CA LEU A 227 -17.20 -6.10 17.20
C LEU A 227 -18.57 -6.14 17.90
N VAL A 228 -19.40 -5.13 17.61
CA VAL A 228 -20.81 -5.08 18.02
C VAL A 228 -21.67 -5.60 16.88
N ARG A 229 -22.57 -6.56 17.16
CA ARG A 229 -23.49 -7.12 16.16
C ARG A 229 -24.77 -6.28 16.14
N LEU A 230 -25.16 -5.82 14.95
CA LEU A 230 -26.41 -5.13 14.70
C LEU A 230 -27.35 -6.02 13.90
N ASN A 231 -28.53 -6.26 14.45
CA ASN A 231 -29.63 -6.89 13.73
C ASN A 231 -30.36 -5.88 12.81
N LEU A 232 -31.34 -6.36 12.05
CA LEU A 232 -32.10 -5.53 11.12
C LEU A 232 -32.81 -4.35 11.81
N ALA A 233 -33.46 -4.56 12.96
CA ALA A 233 -34.19 -3.50 13.65
C ALA A 233 -33.25 -2.40 14.16
N GLN A 234 -32.07 -2.77 14.68
CA GLN A 234 -31.03 -1.84 15.09
C GLN A 234 -30.45 -1.08 13.89
N TRP A 235 -30.19 -1.77 12.78
CA TRP A 235 -29.74 -1.17 11.52
C TRP A 235 -30.73 -0.09 11.03
N GLN A 236 -32.02 -0.40 11.02
CA GLN A 236 -33.08 0.52 10.62
C GLN A 236 -33.23 1.69 11.60
N LYS A 237 -33.12 1.45 12.90
CA LYS A 237 -33.17 2.50 13.93
C LYS A 237 -32.00 3.47 13.83
N LEU A 238 -30.80 3.00 13.51
CA LEU A 238 -29.63 3.84 13.33
C LEU A 238 -29.69 4.69 12.05
N ASP A 239 -30.33 4.16 11.00
CA ASP A 239 -30.51 4.78 9.68
C ASP A 239 -29.25 5.57 9.23
N PRO A 240 -28.11 4.90 8.99
CA PRO A 240 -26.89 5.59 8.61
C PRO A 240 -27.08 6.32 7.27
N GLN A 241 -26.51 7.52 7.16
CA GLN A 241 -26.56 8.34 5.94
C GLN A 241 -25.36 8.08 5.03
N THR A 242 -24.26 7.61 5.61
CA THR A 242 -23.08 7.14 4.89
C THR A 242 -22.54 5.88 5.54
N VAL A 243 -22.15 4.90 4.73
CA VAL A 243 -21.54 3.67 5.18
C VAL A 243 -20.19 3.51 4.49
N TYR A 244 -19.18 3.05 5.21
CA TYR A 244 -17.95 2.58 4.58
C TYR A 244 -17.51 1.21 5.04
N VAL A 245 -16.81 0.50 4.15
CA VAL A 245 -16.15 -0.78 4.39
C VAL A 245 -14.66 -0.69 4.06
N CYS A 246 -13.89 -1.65 4.56
CA CYS A 246 -12.53 -1.89 4.10
C CYS A 246 -12.52 -2.91 2.96
N GLY A 247 -11.70 -2.69 1.92
CA GLY A 247 -11.55 -3.62 0.80
C GLY A 247 -12.82 -3.77 -0.07
N PRO A 248 -12.93 -4.85 -0.85
CA PRO A 248 -14.04 -5.02 -1.80
C PRO A 248 -15.42 -4.98 -1.14
N LYS A 249 -16.34 -4.17 -1.69
CA LYS A 249 -17.69 -3.96 -1.13
C LYS A 249 -18.78 -4.87 -1.71
N ALA A 250 -18.48 -5.70 -2.71
CA ALA A 250 -19.49 -6.49 -3.43
C ALA A 250 -20.34 -7.37 -2.51
N LYS A 251 -19.69 -8.13 -1.59
CA LYS A 251 -20.38 -8.97 -0.58
C LYS A 251 -21.29 -8.13 0.34
N THR A 252 -20.80 -6.99 0.81
CA THR A 252 -21.58 -6.08 1.66
C THR A 252 -22.76 -5.48 0.91
N LEU A 253 -22.57 -5.04 -0.35
CA LEU A 253 -23.66 -4.52 -1.17
C LEU A 253 -24.73 -5.58 -1.42
N ALA A 254 -24.34 -6.81 -1.79
CA ALA A 254 -25.27 -7.92 -1.96
C ALA A 254 -26.11 -8.18 -0.69
N PHE A 255 -25.47 -8.16 0.48
CA PHE A 255 -26.16 -8.28 1.77
C PHE A 255 -27.12 -7.11 2.04
N LEU A 256 -26.68 -5.87 1.79
CA LEU A 256 -27.46 -4.66 2.05
C LEU A 256 -28.62 -4.46 1.07
N SER A 257 -28.60 -5.10 -0.10
CA SER A 257 -29.69 -5.07 -1.08
C SER A 257 -30.93 -5.87 -0.64
N ARG A 258 -30.84 -6.69 0.41
CA ARG A 258 -31.95 -7.51 0.91
C ARG A 258 -33.08 -6.65 1.48
N PRO A 259 -34.34 -7.15 1.48
CA PRO A 259 -35.47 -6.46 2.11
C PRO A 259 -35.17 -6.10 3.57
N GLY A 260 -35.59 -4.91 3.98
CA GLY A 260 -35.32 -4.33 5.30
C GLY A 260 -33.99 -3.58 5.40
N TRP A 261 -32.92 -4.12 4.79
CA TRP A 261 -31.58 -3.53 4.85
C TRP A 261 -31.40 -2.36 3.89
N ARG A 262 -31.99 -2.45 2.69
CA ARG A 262 -31.85 -1.45 1.62
C ARG A 262 -32.54 -0.11 1.89
N GLN A 263 -33.42 -0.06 2.90
CA GLN A 263 -34.27 1.09 3.19
C GLN A 263 -33.54 2.23 3.92
N VAL A 264 -32.38 1.98 4.52
CA VAL A 264 -31.62 3.06 5.17
C VAL A 264 -31.08 4.05 4.14
N GLU A 265 -30.92 5.31 4.55
CA GLU A 265 -30.56 6.42 3.67
C GLU A 265 -29.25 6.18 2.90
N ALA A 266 -28.22 5.64 3.55
CA ALA A 266 -26.93 5.35 2.91
C ALA A 266 -27.05 4.42 1.69
N VAL A 267 -27.91 3.40 1.76
CA VAL A 267 -28.07 2.43 0.67
C VAL A 267 -28.91 3.05 -0.46
N ARG A 268 -30.03 3.70 -0.13
CA ARG A 268 -30.90 4.38 -1.11
C ARG A 268 -30.16 5.47 -1.88
N ALA A 269 -29.30 6.23 -1.22
CA ALA A 269 -28.53 7.31 -1.83
C ALA A 269 -27.21 6.86 -2.47
N GLY A 270 -26.91 5.56 -2.50
CA GLY A 270 -25.65 5.03 -3.05
C GLY A 270 -24.39 5.47 -2.31
N ARG A 271 -24.51 5.85 -1.02
CA ARG A 271 -23.41 6.31 -0.16
C ARG A 271 -22.81 5.16 0.66
N VAL A 272 -22.50 4.07 -0.04
CA VAL A 272 -21.75 2.91 0.49
C VAL A 272 -20.38 2.88 -0.16
N PHE A 273 -19.37 3.33 0.59
CA PHE A 273 -18.01 3.54 0.12
C PHE A 273 -17.08 2.39 0.52
N SER A 274 -16.01 2.22 -0.25
CA SER A 274 -14.95 1.25 0.01
C SER A 274 -13.63 2.01 0.08
N PHE A 275 -12.81 1.67 1.06
CA PHE A 275 -11.47 2.23 1.24
C PHE A 275 -10.46 1.10 1.49
N PRO A 276 -9.16 1.33 1.22
CA PRO A 276 -8.12 0.35 1.49
C PRO A 276 -8.06 -0.10 2.96
N CYS A 277 -7.75 -1.38 3.19
CA CYS A 277 -7.63 -1.95 4.55
C CYS A 277 -6.52 -1.26 5.35
N GLU A 278 -5.36 -0.98 4.73
CA GLU A 278 -4.22 -0.30 5.36
C GLU A 278 -4.54 1.11 5.92
N LEU A 279 -5.61 1.74 5.43
CA LEU A 279 -6.05 3.07 5.88
C LEU A 279 -7.17 3.01 6.93
N THR A 280 -7.91 1.89 6.98
CA THR A 280 -9.17 1.78 7.75
C THR A 280 -9.08 0.78 8.89
N CYS A 281 -8.24 -0.24 8.79
CA CYS A 281 -8.09 -1.30 9.80
C CYS A 281 -7.05 -1.01 10.87
N GLN A 282 -6.37 0.12 10.81
CA GLN A 282 -5.32 0.51 11.75
C GLN A 282 -5.23 2.03 11.89
N VAL A 283 -4.71 2.50 13.04
CA VAL A 283 -4.24 3.89 13.18
C VAL A 283 -2.83 3.94 12.62
N SER A 284 -2.65 4.56 11.46
CA SER A 284 -1.39 4.61 10.71
C SER A 284 -0.82 6.01 10.61
N VAL A 285 0.38 6.13 10.04
CA VAL A 285 0.95 7.43 9.64
C VAL A 285 0.14 8.12 8.53
N HIS A 286 -0.85 7.41 7.95
CA HIS A 286 -1.74 7.90 6.91
C HIS A 286 -3.14 8.29 7.42
N SER A 287 -3.42 8.19 8.72
CA SER A 287 -4.74 8.50 9.29
C SER A 287 -5.23 9.92 8.96
N GLY A 288 -4.35 10.93 8.92
CA GLY A 288 -4.73 12.30 8.51
C GLY A 288 -5.21 12.37 7.05
N ARG A 289 -4.51 11.71 6.11
CA ARG A 289 -4.93 11.59 4.69
C ARG A 289 -6.24 10.82 4.56
N PHE A 290 -6.43 9.75 5.35
CA PHE A 290 -7.68 9.00 5.34
C PHE A 290 -8.85 9.84 5.85
N VAL A 291 -8.68 10.60 6.94
CA VAL A 291 -9.70 11.52 7.45
C VAL A 291 -10.09 12.57 6.41
N GLN A 292 -9.12 13.12 5.67
CA GLN A 292 -9.39 14.01 4.54
C GLN A 292 -10.25 13.36 3.47
N TRP A 293 -9.87 12.14 3.06
CA TRP A 293 -10.60 11.39 2.05
C TRP A 293 -12.03 11.05 2.51
N LEU A 294 -12.18 10.50 3.71
CA LEU A 294 -13.48 10.17 4.29
C LEU A 294 -14.36 11.41 4.39
N SER A 295 -13.84 12.52 4.93
CA SER A 295 -14.60 13.76 5.08
C SER A 295 -15.07 14.32 3.74
N ALA A 296 -14.19 14.32 2.72
CA ALA A 296 -14.54 14.85 1.40
C ALA A 296 -15.61 14.01 0.71
N TRP A 297 -15.65 12.70 0.95
CA TRP A 297 -16.68 11.81 0.41
C TRP A 297 -17.98 11.87 1.21
N VAL A 298 -17.89 12.03 2.53
CA VAL A 298 -19.05 12.24 3.39
C VAL A 298 -19.70 13.59 3.09
N TYR A 299 -18.96 14.64 2.74
CA TYR A 299 -19.50 16.00 2.54
C TYR A 299 -19.17 16.59 1.16
N SER A 300 -19.20 15.77 0.10
CA SER A 300 -18.82 16.21 -1.25
C SER A 300 -19.65 17.39 -1.74
N ASP A 301 -20.96 17.38 -1.46
CA ASP A 301 -21.91 18.45 -1.77
C ASP A 301 -21.57 19.79 -1.10
N TYR A 302 -20.92 19.76 0.06
CA TYR A 302 -20.44 20.96 0.74
C TYR A 302 -19.06 21.37 0.22
N PHE A 303 -18.13 20.43 0.13
CA PHE A 303 -16.72 20.73 -0.17
C PHE A 303 -16.49 21.21 -1.61
N GLU A 304 -17.40 20.95 -2.53
CA GLU A 304 -17.37 21.51 -3.89
C GLU A 304 -17.68 23.01 -3.92
N GLN A 305 -18.46 23.51 -2.97
CA GLN A 305 -18.92 24.89 -2.96
C GLN A 305 -17.83 25.84 -2.43
N LYS A 306 -17.70 27.00 -3.09
CA LYS A 306 -16.72 28.04 -2.72
C LYS A 306 -16.87 28.53 -1.27
N ALA A 307 -18.10 28.56 -0.74
CA ALA A 307 -18.38 28.97 0.63
C ALA A 307 -17.75 28.07 1.71
N TYR A 308 -17.38 26.82 1.37
CA TYR A 308 -16.76 25.86 2.29
C TYR A 308 -15.27 25.66 2.02
N GLN A 309 -14.66 26.53 1.20
CA GLN A 309 -13.22 26.56 0.98
C GLN A 309 -12.55 27.39 2.07
N VAL A 310 -11.47 26.86 2.66
CA VAL A 310 -10.76 27.51 3.78
C VAL A 310 -9.34 27.94 3.43
N ARG A 311 -8.87 27.59 2.23
CA ARG A 311 -7.56 27.96 1.68
C ARG A 311 -7.73 28.50 0.26
N PRO A 312 -6.97 29.53 -0.12
CA PRO A 312 -6.94 30.00 -1.49
C PRO A 312 -6.23 28.99 -2.38
N TRP A 313 -6.60 28.96 -3.67
CA TRP A 313 -5.87 28.14 -4.64
C TRP A 313 -4.54 28.81 -4.96
N ARG A 314 -3.45 28.06 -4.80
CA ARG A 314 -2.11 28.60 -5.04
C ARG A 314 -1.07 27.50 -5.15
N VAL A 315 0.03 27.82 -5.82
CA VAL A 315 1.29 27.08 -5.70
C VAL A 315 1.88 27.33 -4.32
N VAL A 316 2.27 26.26 -3.64
CA VAL A 316 2.72 26.26 -2.24
C VAL A 316 4.12 25.69 -2.09
N ARG A 317 4.56 24.85 -3.03
CA ARG A 317 5.94 24.36 -3.10
C ARG A 317 6.31 24.02 -4.53
N GLN A 318 7.60 24.08 -4.81
CA GLN A 318 8.17 23.61 -6.07
C GLN A 318 9.39 22.71 -5.80
N ARG A 319 9.50 21.61 -6.55
CA ARG A 319 10.71 20.76 -6.59
C ARG A 319 11.25 20.74 -8.02
N PRO A 320 12.42 21.31 -8.29
CA PRO A 320 13.01 21.29 -9.63
C PRO A 320 13.43 19.86 -10.03
N LEU A 321 13.40 19.60 -11.33
CA LEU A 321 13.90 18.38 -11.97
C LEU A 321 14.90 18.76 -13.06
N ASN A 322 15.98 18.00 -13.18
CA ASN A 322 16.93 18.15 -14.28
C ASN A 322 16.70 17.02 -15.30
N LEU A 323 16.31 17.39 -16.53
CA LEU A 323 16.09 16.43 -17.62
C LEU A 323 17.31 16.31 -18.55
N GLY A 324 18.24 17.27 -18.52
CA GLY A 324 19.41 17.26 -19.41
C GLY A 324 19.05 17.29 -20.91
N LEU A 325 18.03 18.04 -21.29
CA LEU A 325 17.58 18.26 -22.67
C LEU A 325 17.59 19.76 -22.97
N ASP A 326 18.33 20.18 -24.01
CA ASP A 326 18.64 21.60 -24.24
C ASP A 326 17.43 22.47 -24.58
N TYR A 327 16.37 21.89 -25.13
CA TYR A 327 15.14 22.58 -25.49
C TYR A 327 14.16 22.72 -24.32
N VAL A 328 14.43 22.06 -23.19
CA VAL A 328 13.67 22.23 -21.95
C VAL A 328 14.18 23.48 -21.24
N GLN A 329 13.28 24.44 -20.98
CA GLN A 329 13.58 25.63 -20.20
C GLN A 329 13.63 25.30 -18.72
N LYS A 330 12.62 24.56 -18.24
CA LYS A 330 12.44 24.26 -16.82
C LYS A 330 11.57 23.03 -16.65
N ALA A 331 11.92 22.15 -15.71
CA ALA A 331 11.05 21.03 -15.32
C ALA A 331 10.90 21.04 -13.80
N SER A 332 9.69 20.82 -13.30
CA SER A 332 9.42 20.83 -11.87
C SER A 332 8.17 20.04 -11.51
N VAL A 333 8.17 19.51 -10.28
CA VAL A 333 6.94 19.07 -9.61
C VAL A 333 6.47 20.19 -8.70
N PHE A 334 5.34 20.79 -9.05
CA PHE A 334 4.63 21.77 -8.25
C PHE A 334 3.75 21.04 -7.24
N GLY A 335 3.65 21.60 -6.03
CA GLY A 335 2.60 21.27 -5.10
C GLY A 335 1.66 22.45 -5.03
N GLU A 336 0.38 22.22 -5.29
CA GLU A 336 -0.67 23.23 -5.31
C GLU A 336 -1.75 22.87 -4.31
N ASP A 337 -2.31 23.88 -3.64
CA ASP A 337 -3.58 23.70 -2.93
C ASP A 337 -4.71 24.03 -3.92
N ILE A 338 -5.59 23.06 -4.19
CA ILE A 338 -6.79 23.21 -5.03
C ILE A 338 -7.94 22.58 -4.26
N GLN A 339 -9.05 23.31 -4.12
CA GLN A 339 -10.20 22.91 -3.27
C GLN A 339 -9.76 22.47 -1.86
N ASP A 340 -8.78 23.18 -1.30
CA ASP A 340 -8.11 22.94 0.00
C ASP A 340 -7.22 21.70 0.11
N PHE A 341 -7.26 20.78 -0.86
CA PHE A 341 -6.44 19.58 -0.86
C PHE A 341 -5.11 19.82 -1.58
N ARG A 342 -4.09 19.06 -1.20
CA ARG A 342 -2.76 19.15 -1.82
C ARG A 342 -2.72 18.30 -3.09
N HIS A 343 -2.67 18.98 -4.22
CA HIS A 343 -2.41 18.42 -5.55
C HIS A 343 -0.92 18.49 -5.87
N ARG A 344 -0.51 17.80 -6.94
CA ARG A 344 0.85 17.90 -7.47
C ARG A 344 0.88 17.82 -8.98
N THR A 345 1.52 18.78 -9.64
CA THR A 345 1.68 18.76 -11.10
C THR A 345 3.15 18.66 -11.48
N LEU A 346 3.49 17.65 -12.29
CA LEU A 346 4.70 17.71 -13.10
C LEU A 346 4.43 18.68 -14.25
N LEU A 347 5.28 19.68 -14.41
CA LEU A 347 5.26 20.61 -15.54
C LEU A 347 6.66 20.76 -16.12
N ILE A 348 6.75 20.63 -17.45
CA ILE A 348 7.95 20.75 -18.25
C ILE A 348 7.71 21.89 -19.24
N GLU A 349 8.40 23.01 -19.04
CA GLU A 349 8.35 24.21 -19.85
C GLU A 349 9.46 24.17 -20.91
N LEU A 350 9.14 24.60 -22.12
CA LEU A 350 9.98 24.49 -23.30
C LEU A 350 10.49 25.86 -23.74
N LYS A 351 11.71 25.92 -24.29
CA LYS A 351 12.30 27.18 -24.78
C LYS A 351 11.64 27.69 -26.07
N GLY A 352 10.95 26.83 -26.79
CA GLY A 352 10.27 27.15 -28.02
C GLY A 352 9.23 26.08 -28.37
N PRO A 353 8.34 26.37 -29.33
CA PRO A 353 7.21 25.52 -29.66
C PRO A 353 7.67 24.15 -30.16
N GLN A 354 7.03 23.09 -29.67
CA GLN A 354 7.25 21.72 -30.11
C GLN A 354 5.92 21.09 -30.58
N ALA A 355 6.01 20.04 -31.38
CA ALA A 355 4.91 19.10 -31.61
C ALA A 355 4.85 18.04 -30.50
N ALA A 356 3.63 17.65 -30.14
CA ALA A 356 3.37 16.56 -29.23
C ALA A 356 2.28 15.64 -29.78
N LEU A 357 2.37 14.36 -29.45
CA LEU A 357 1.31 13.39 -29.68
C LEU A 357 0.90 12.78 -28.34
N SER A 358 -0.36 12.94 -27.97
CA SER A 358 -0.94 12.41 -26.74
C SER A 358 -2.07 11.43 -27.06
N THR A 359 -2.18 10.35 -26.29
CA THR A 359 -3.35 9.47 -26.32
C THR A 359 -4.61 10.13 -25.77
N LEU A 360 -4.48 11.19 -24.95
CA LEU A 360 -5.59 11.92 -24.36
C LEU A 360 -6.08 13.07 -25.26
N GLU A 361 -5.15 13.80 -25.88
CA GLU A 361 -5.46 15.04 -26.61
C GLU A 361 -5.20 14.95 -28.13
N GLY A 362 -4.71 13.82 -28.63
CA GLY A 362 -4.29 13.67 -30.02
C GLY A 362 -3.00 14.41 -30.35
N GLN A 363 -2.81 14.73 -31.64
CA GLN A 363 -1.63 15.45 -32.13
C GLN A 363 -1.83 16.96 -32.01
N ARG A 364 -0.83 17.66 -31.45
CA ARG A 364 -0.85 19.12 -31.29
C ARG A 364 0.51 19.72 -31.69
N ALA A 365 0.48 20.96 -32.17
CA ALA A 365 1.66 21.76 -32.47
C ALA A 365 1.64 23.06 -31.67
N GLY A 366 2.79 23.75 -31.59
CA GLY A 366 2.88 25.00 -30.82
C GLY A 366 2.87 24.78 -29.30
N ILE A 367 3.20 23.57 -28.84
CA ILE A 367 3.23 23.25 -27.41
C ILE A 367 4.43 23.92 -26.76
N MET A 368 4.17 24.67 -25.69
CA MET A 368 5.16 25.36 -24.88
C MET A 368 5.36 24.69 -23.51
N ALA A 369 4.42 23.85 -23.08
CA ALA A 369 4.58 23.05 -21.88
C ALA A 369 3.87 21.71 -21.98
N VAL A 370 4.42 20.70 -21.31
CA VAL A 370 3.74 19.43 -21.08
C VAL A 370 3.75 19.05 -19.61
N GLY A 371 2.77 18.28 -19.16
CA GLY A 371 2.69 17.92 -17.76
C GLY A 371 1.82 16.72 -17.46
N ASN A 372 1.81 16.35 -16.18
CA ASN A 372 0.96 15.32 -15.61
C ASN A 372 0.50 15.79 -14.23
N HIS A 373 -0.81 15.85 -14.01
CA HIS A 373 -1.41 16.38 -12.79
C HIS A 373 -1.98 15.27 -11.92
N TYR A 374 -1.55 15.20 -10.66
CA TYR A 374 -2.04 14.25 -9.66
C TYR A 374 -3.27 14.77 -8.92
N PHE A 375 -4.33 13.94 -8.88
CA PHE A 375 -5.50 14.16 -8.04
C PHE A 375 -5.43 13.36 -6.74
N PRO A 376 -5.46 14.01 -5.57
CA PRO A 376 -5.53 13.31 -4.30
C PRO A 376 -6.90 12.62 -4.13
N PRO A 377 -6.97 11.48 -3.42
CA PRO A 377 -8.23 10.74 -3.24
C PRO A 377 -9.41 11.53 -2.68
N ALA A 378 -9.14 12.52 -1.82
CA ALA A 378 -10.15 13.43 -1.30
C ALA A 378 -10.81 14.28 -2.41
N ALA A 379 -10.08 14.60 -3.47
CA ALA A 379 -10.57 15.39 -4.60
C ALA A 379 -11.22 14.55 -5.70
N TRP A 380 -11.13 13.21 -5.68
CA TRP A 380 -11.68 12.36 -6.75
C TRP A 380 -13.18 12.52 -6.97
N ARG A 381 -13.93 12.90 -5.94
CA ARG A 381 -15.37 13.17 -6.04
C ARG A 381 -15.71 14.65 -6.12
N LEU A 382 -14.72 15.52 -6.04
CA LEU A 382 -14.91 16.97 -6.04
C LEU A 382 -14.66 17.48 -7.46
N GLY A 383 -15.66 18.08 -8.08
CA GLY A 383 -15.49 18.76 -9.37
C GLY A 383 -15.71 17.89 -10.61
N HIS A 384 -16.46 16.79 -10.50
CA HIS A 384 -17.07 16.15 -11.67
C HIS A 384 -18.07 17.08 -12.39
N GLN A 385 -18.58 18.09 -11.70
CA GLN A 385 -19.38 19.16 -12.30
C GLN A 385 -18.48 20.03 -13.22
N GLY A 386 -18.51 19.75 -14.53
CA GLY A 386 -17.77 20.51 -15.55
C GLY A 386 -16.78 19.71 -16.41
N GLY A 387 -16.57 18.42 -16.10
CA GLY A 387 -15.72 17.52 -16.90
C GLY A 387 -14.21 17.85 -16.90
N LEU A 388 -13.45 17.09 -17.69
CA LEU A 388 -11.99 17.17 -17.74
C LEU A 388 -11.47 18.54 -18.22
N ALA A 389 -12.18 19.19 -19.14
CA ALA A 389 -11.81 20.50 -19.65
C ALA A 389 -11.83 21.59 -18.57
N SER A 390 -12.92 21.69 -17.79
CA SER A 390 -13.02 22.63 -16.66
C SER A 390 -11.94 22.39 -15.62
N LEU A 391 -11.61 21.12 -15.37
CA LEU A 391 -10.58 20.74 -14.42
C LEU A 391 -9.18 21.16 -14.91
N ARG A 392 -8.90 20.95 -16.20
CA ARG A 392 -7.66 21.40 -16.85
C ARG A 392 -7.50 22.91 -16.74
N ASP A 393 -8.53 23.69 -17.07
CA ASP A 393 -8.46 25.15 -17.05
C ASP A 393 -8.20 25.68 -15.64
N ARG A 394 -8.81 25.05 -14.62
CA ARG A 394 -8.56 25.39 -13.21
C ARG A 394 -7.11 25.13 -12.79
N VAL A 395 -6.58 23.95 -13.12
CA VAL A 395 -5.19 23.58 -12.80
C VAL A 395 -4.20 24.50 -13.51
N LEU A 396 -4.39 24.73 -14.81
CA LEU A 396 -3.52 25.59 -15.60
C LEU A 396 -3.60 27.05 -15.15
N GLY A 397 -4.78 27.53 -14.75
CA GLY A 397 -4.94 28.86 -14.17
C GLY A 397 -4.09 29.06 -12.91
N VAL A 398 -4.06 28.08 -12.01
CA VAL A 398 -3.20 28.12 -10.80
C VAL A 398 -1.70 28.09 -11.17
N LEU A 399 -1.35 27.41 -12.26
CA LEU A 399 0.02 27.30 -12.76
C LEU A 399 0.44 28.46 -13.69
N GLY A 400 -0.45 29.41 -13.99
CA GLY A 400 -0.19 30.50 -14.93
C GLY A 400 0.04 30.01 -16.37
N ARG A 401 -0.70 28.99 -16.80
CA ARG A 401 -0.61 28.36 -18.13
C ARG A 401 -1.95 28.40 -18.87
N ARG A 402 -1.89 28.17 -20.17
CA ARG A 402 -3.07 28.15 -21.05
C ARG A 402 -3.27 26.77 -21.63
N ALA A 403 -4.53 26.34 -21.76
CA ALA A 403 -4.84 25.04 -22.36
C ALA A 403 -4.38 24.94 -23.83
N THR A 404 -4.33 26.06 -24.55
CA THR A 404 -4.00 26.11 -25.99
C THR A 404 -2.55 25.76 -26.31
N ASP A 405 -1.61 25.99 -25.40
CA ASP A 405 -0.17 25.73 -25.58
C ASP A 405 0.39 24.70 -24.58
N THR A 406 -0.45 24.10 -23.74
CA THR A 406 -0.05 23.13 -22.74
C THR A 406 -0.75 21.78 -22.95
N GLY A 407 0.03 20.70 -23.02
CA GLY A 407 -0.49 19.32 -22.98
C GLY A 407 -0.46 18.76 -21.58
N LEU A 408 -1.62 18.40 -21.00
CA LEU A 408 -1.70 18.00 -19.59
C LEU A 408 -2.38 16.64 -19.44
N LEU A 409 -1.63 15.65 -18.95
CA LEU A 409 -2.17 14.38 -18.50
C LEU A 409 -2.70 14.48 -17.07
N PHE A 410 -3.52 13.52 -16.65
CA PHE A 410 -4.08 13.45 -15.31
C PHE A 410 -3.89 12.07 -14.70
N THR A 411 -3.52 12.00 -13.42
CA THR A 411 -3.22 10.75 -12.75
C THR A 411 -3.79 10.61 -11.34
N GLY A 412 -4.24 9.40 -10.99
CA GLY A 412 -4.52 9.01 -9.61
C GLY A 412 -3.29 8.52 -8.83
N ALA A 413 -2.15 8.31 -9.49
CA ALA A 413 -0.90 7.90 -8.85
C ALA A 413 -0.15 9.11 -8.26
N ASP A 414 0.37 8.97 -7.05
CA ASP A 414 0.94 10.11 -6.32
C ASP A 414 2.24 10.58 -6.99
N MET A 415 2.30 11.86 -7.38
CA MET A 415 3.47 12.45 -8.05
C MET A 415 4.75 12.42 -7.20
N GLN A 416 4.66 12.18 -5.89
CA GLN A 416 5.84 11.87 -5.06
C GLN A 416 6.58 10.62 -5.56
N ASN A 417 5.84 9.68 -6.15
CA ASN A 417 6.34 8.39 -6.65
C ASN A 417 6.73 8.45 -8.14
N LEU A 418 6.77 9.63 -8.74
CA LEU A 418 7.22 9.84 -10.12
C LEU A 418 8.57 9.17 -10.36
N SER A 419 8.64 8.36 -11.42
CA SER A 419 9.88 7.84 -11.97
C SER A 419 10.39 8.77 -13.07
N LEU A 420 11.69 9.05 -13.06
CA LEU A 420 12.39 9.72 -14.13
C LEU A 420 13.52 8.79 -14.58
N GLN A 421 13.38 8.21 -15.77
CA GLN A 421 14.41 7.38 -16.39
C GLN A 421 15.05 8.12 -17.55
N ARG A 422 16.38 8.05 -17.64
CA ARG A 422 17.15 8.61 -18.74
C ARG A 422 17.98 7.52 -19.39
N ALA A 423 17.80 7.35 -20.70
CA ALA A 423 18.57 6.44 -21.52
C ALA A 423 19.36 7.24 -22.57
N ALA A 424 20.62 6.91 -22.79
CA ALA A 424 21.44 7.56 -23.80
C ALA A 424 22.44 6.59 -24.44
N ALA A 425 22.55 6.67 -25.77
CA ALA A 425 23.53 5.94 -26.57
C ALA A 425 23.66 6.61 -27.94
N ASP A 426 24.84 6.59 -28.56
CA ASP A 426 25.07 7.09 -29.93
C ASP A 426 24.57 8.54 -30.17
N GLY A 427 24.75 9.40 -29.17
CA GLY A 427 24.27 10.79 -29.19
C GLY A 427 22.74 10.94 -29.17
N LEU A 428 21.98 9.85 -28.97
CA LEU A 428 20.55 9.86 -28.68
C LEU A 428 20.34 9.96 -27.18
N VAL A 429 19.35 10.75 -26.78
CA VAL A 429 18.89 10.86 -25.39
C VAL A 429 17.38 10.68 -25.38
N VAL A 430 16.90 9.86 -24.45
CA VAL A 430 15.48 9.68 -24.15
C VAL A 430 15.26 9.85 -22.66
N CYS A 431 14.24 10.61 -22.29
CA CYS A 431 13.74 10.70 -20.92
C CYS A 431 12.31 10.16 -20.87
N ALA A 432 12.02 9.28 -19.91
CA ALA A 432 10.68 8.81 -19.60
C ALA A 432 10.30 9.28 -18.19
N LEU A 433 9.21 10.05 -18.09
CA LEU A 433 8.60 10.43 -16.81
C LEU A 433 7.33 9.63 -16.63
N VAL A 434 7.32 8.77 -15.60
CA VAL A 434 6.28 7.75 -15.44
C VAL A 434 5.65 7.84 -14.06
N THR A 435 4.32 7.92 -14.03
CA THR A 435 3.50 7.63 -12.86
C THR A 435 2.75 6.34 -13.12
N ALA A 436 2.67 5.45 -12.13
CA ALA A 436 2.00 4.16 -12.31
C ALA A 436 1.37 3.68 -11.00
N GLY A 437 0.21 3.05 -11.12
CA GLY A 437 -0.48 2.35 -10.04
C GLY A 437 -1.37 1.27 -10.62
N ALA A 438 -1.50 0.12 -9.95
CA ALA A 438 -2.13 -1.07 -10.50
C ALA A 438 -2.85 -1.96 -9.45
N ARG A 439 -2.98 -1.51 -8.19
CA ARG A 439 -3.62 -2.35 -7.14
C ARG A 439 -5.14 -2.44 -7.23
N SER A 440 -5.81 -1.45 -7.81
CA SER A 440 -7.27 -1.32 -7.72
C SER A 440 -8.00 -1.24 -9.06
N ASN A 441 -7.28 -0.98 -10.16
CA ASN A 441 -7.87 -0.80 -11.49
C ASN A 441 -7.04 -1.44 -12.62
N ALA A 442 -6.12 -2.35 -12.29
CA ALA A 442 -5.36 -3.06 -13.30
C ALA A 442 -6.31 -3.92 -14.16
N GLN A 443 -6.09 -3.90 -15.47
CA GLN A 443 -6.97 -4.49 -16.46
C GLN A 443 -6.18 -5.35 -17.47
N ARG A 444 -6.76 -6.48 -17.86
CA ARG A 444 -6.37 -7.29 -19.01
C ARG A 444 -7.18 -6.84 -20.23
N ALA A 445 -6.50 -6.27 -21.22
CA ALA A 445 -7.11 -5.98 -22.52
C ALA A 445 -7.66 -7.28 -23.15
N ALA A 446 -8.83 -7.18 -23.79
CA ALA A 446 -9.58 -8.28 -24.40
C ALA A 446 -10.14 -9.36 -23.43
N ALA A 447 -10.11 -9.14 -22.11
CA ALA A 447 -10.72 -10.06 -21.14
C ALA A 447 -11.63 -9.35 -20.12
N ASP A 448 -11.23 -8.17 -19.63
CA ASP A 448 -11.98 -7.44 -18.62
C ASP A 448 -12.87 -6.37 -19.25
N SER A 449 -14.08 -6.16 -18.70
CA SER A 449 -14.96 -5.05 -19.05
C SER A 449 -14.56 -3.78 -18.28
N GLY A 450 -14.58 -2.63 -18.95
CA GLY A 450 -14.28 -1.33 -18.35
C GLY A 450 -15.55 -0.50 -18.12
N ASP A 451 -15.77 -0.08 -16.88
CA ASP A 451 -16.87 0.84 -16.49
C ASP A 451 -16.36 2.26 -16.19
N PHE A 452 -15.08 2.55 -16.44
CA PHE A 452 -14.40 3.77 -15.99
C PHE A 452 -14.21 4.76 -17.14
N LEU A 453 -14.76 5.97 -16.99
CA LEU A 453 -14.40 7.15 -17.78
C LEU A 453 -13.25 7.85 -17.05
N GLU A 454 -12.14 8.10 -17.75
CA GLU A 454 -11.00 8.99 -17.43
C GLU A 454 -11.00 9.72 -16.06
N PRO A 455 -9.87 9.79 -15.30
CA PRO A 455 -8.47 9.85 -15.79
C PRO A 455 -7.56 8.65 -15.42
N GLY A 456 -6.34 8.68 -15.98
CA GLY A 456 -5.37 7.56 -16.00
C GLY A 456 -4.64 7.20 -14.70
N THR A 457 -4.14 5.96 -14.60
CA THR A 457 -3.25 5.57 -13.49
C THR A 457 -1.81 5.34 -13.94
N ILE A 458 -1.59 4.78 -15.13
CA ILE A 458 -0.25 4.68 -15.75
C ILE A 458 -0.11 5.77 -16.82
N ASN A 459 0.64 6.82 -16.51
CA ASN A 459 0.92 7.90 -17.45
C ASN A 459 2.42 7.95 -17.76
N ILE A 460 2.75 8.08 -19.04
CA ILE A 460 4.13 8.09 -19.55
C ILE A 460 4.32 9.35 -20.40
N ILE A 461 5.27 10.21 -20.01
CA ILE A 461 5.72 11.32 -20.84
C ILE A 461 7.11 10.98 -21.38
N LEU A 462 7.24 10.90 -22.71
CA LEU A 462 8.48 10.63 -23.42
C LEU A 462 9.02 11.90 -24.07
N LEU A 463 10.28 12.20 -23.79
CA LEU A 463 11.04 13.29 -24.38
C LEU A 463 12.32 12.74 -25.01
N THR A 464 12.80 13.39 -26.07
CA THR A 464 14.06 13.03 -26.71
C THR A 464 14.78 14.25 -27.27
N ASN A 465 16.09 14.15 -27.51
CA ASN A 465 16.83 15.20 -28.18
C ASN A 465 16.63 15.26 -29.71
N ARG A 466 15.80 14.40 -30.31
CA ARG A 466 15.56 14.33 -31.77
C ARG A 466 14.22 14.95 -32.18
N ARG A 467 14.18 15.62 -33.34
CA ARG A 467 12.94 16.10 -33.94
C ARG A 467 12.19 14.94 -34.59
N LEU A 468 11.02 14.59 -34.07
CA LEU A 468 10.31 13.37 -34.46
C LEU A 468 9.35 13.64 -35.61
N ALA A 469 9.42 12.85 -36.67
CA ALA A 469 8.35 12.85 -37.68
C ALA A 469 7.01 12.36 -37.05
N PRO A 470 5.82 12.76 -37.56
CA PRO A 470 4.54 12.29 -37.03
C PRO A 470 4.44 10.76 -36.94
N ARG A 471 4.94 10.03 -37.94
CA ARG A 471 5.02 8.56 -37.93
C ARG A 471 5.90 8.00 -36.80
N ALA A 472 6.96 8.72 -36.42
CA ALA A 472 7.86 8.32 -35.33
C ALA A 472 7.20 8.56 -33.97
N MET A 473 6.45 9.66 -33.80
CA MET A 473 5.66 9.88 -32.59
C MET A 473 4.59 8.78 -32.40
N ALA A 474 3.85 8.45 -33.47
CA ALA A 474 2.86 7.37 -33.43
C ALA A 474 3.49 6.01 -33.09
N ARG A 475 4.63 5.68 -33.71
CA ARG A 475 5.35 4.43 -33.41
C ARG A 475 5.89 4.39 -31.97
N ALA A 476 6.32 5.53 -31.41
CA ALA A 476 6.79 5.62 -30.03
C ALA A 476 5.69 5.27 -29.02
N ILE A 477 4.41 5.58 -29.30
CA ILE A 477 3.28 5.14 -28.45
C ILE A 477 3.18 3.60 -28.40
N ILE A 478 3.35 2.93 -29.55
CA ILE A 478 3.34 1.45 -29.60
C ILE A 478 4.48 0.90 -28.76
N THR A 479 5.70 1.40 -28.96
CA THR A 479 6.89 0.98 -28.21
C THR A 479 6.73 1.21 -26.70
N ALA A 480 6.17 2.36 -26.28
CA ALA A 480 5.86 2.62 -24.88
C ALA A 480 4.82 1.64 -24.33
N THR A 481 3.80 1.29 -25.12
CA THR A 481 2.73 0.36 -24.73
C THR A 481 3.25 -1.06 -24.54
N GLU A 482 4.11 -1.53 -25.46
CA GLU A 482 4.76 -2.84 -25.37
C GLU A 482 5.68 -2.89 -24.14
N ALA A 483 6.53 -1.87 -23.94
CA ALA A 483 7.45 -1.81 -22.79
C ALA A 483 6.73 -1.77 -21.44
N LYS A 484 5.64 -1.00 -21.35
CA LYS A 484 4.75 -0.98 -20.17
C LYS A 484 4.16 -2.36 -19.91
N THR A 485 3.64 -3.01 -20.95
CA THR A 485 3.01 -4.33 -20.84
C THR A 485 4.03 -5.38 -20.39
N ALA A 486 5.25 -5.36 -20.94
CA ALA A 486 6.34 -6.22 -20.50
C ALA A 486 6.69 -5.99 -19.02
N ALA A 487 6.76 -4.73 -18.56
CA ALA A 487 7.00 -4.42 -17.15
C ALA A 487 5.90 -4.99 -16.23
N LEU A 488 4.63 -4.91 -16.62
CA LEU A 488 3.51 -5.49 -15.86
C LEU A 488 3.56 -7.02 -15.84
N GLN A 489 3.93 -7.63 -16.97
CA GLN A 489 4.07 -9.08 -17.11
C GLN A 489 5.22 -9.63 -16.26
N ASP A 490 6.39 -9.01 -16.30
CA ASP A 490 7.56 -9.41 -15.50
C ASP A 490 7.34 -9.22 -14.01
N LEU A 491 6.53 -8.22 -13.65
CA LEU A 491 6.07 -7.99 -12.28
C LEU A 491 4.82 -8.80 -11.94
N ASP A 492 4.36 -9.72 -12.80
CA ASP A 492 3.09 -10.44 -12.69
C ASP A 492 1.99 -9.68 -11.94
N VAL A 493 1.64 -8.53 -12.50
CA VAL A 493 0.55 -7.68 -12.00
C VAL A 493 -0.76 -8.33 -12.41
N ARG A 494 -1.65 -8.58 -11.44
CA ARG A 494 -2.93 -9.25 -11.69
C ARG A 494 -4.03 -8.27 -12.06
N SER A 495 -4.99 -8.73 -12.87
CA SER A 495 -6.21 -8.00 -13.14
C SER A 495 -6.96 -7.76 -11.82
N SER A 496 -7.50 -6.55 -11.63
CA SER A 496 -8.36 -6.22 -10.49
C SER A 496 -9.77 -6.82 -10.64
N TYR A 497 -10.12 -7.30 -11.83
CA TYR A 497 -11.42 -7.88 -12.17
C TYR A 497 -11.36 -9.40 -12.11
N GLN A 498 -10.33 -10.00 -12.70
CA GLN A 498 -10.11 -11.44 -12.77
C GLN A 498 -8.73 -11.83 -12.19
N PRO A 499 -8.48 -11.57 -10.89
CA PRO A 499 -7.14 -11.68 -10.30
C PRO A 499 -6.57 -13.10 -10.33
N LEU A 500 -7.41 -14.12 -10.15
CA LEU A 500 -7.02 -15.54 -10.26
C LEU A 500 -6.55 -15.90 -11.67
N LEU A 501 -7.21 -15.35 -12.69
CA LEU A 501 -7.19 -15.88 -14.05
C LEU A 501 -6.40 -15.03 -15.05
N ALA A 502 -6.23 -13.74 -14.79
CA ALA A 502 -5.68 -12.81 -15.76
C ALA A 502 -4.57 -11.94 -15.19
N GLN A 503 -3.48 -11.86 -15.94
CA GLN A 503 -2.39 -10.90 -15.73
C GLN A 503 -2.69 -9.61 -16.49
N ALA A 504 -2.61 -8.46 -15.82
CA ALA A 504 -2.93 -7.17 -16.42
C ALA A 504 -1.95 -6.75 -17.53
N THR A 505 -2.47 -6.03 -18.53
CA THR A 505 -1.69 -5.40 -19.60
C THR A 505 -1.66 -3.87 -19.49
N GLY A 506 -2.44 -3.32 -18.56
CA GLY A 506 -2.57 -1.89 -18.33
C GLY A 506 -3.55 -1.61 -17.20
N THR A 507 -4.11 -0.41 -17.17
CA THR A 507 -5.17 0.00 -16.22
C THR A 507 -6.46 0.47 -16.88
N GLY A 508 -6.60 0.23 -18.20
CA GLY A 508 -7.73 0.70 -19.01
C GLY A 508 -7.75 2.21 -19.28
N THR A 509 -6.92 2.96 -18.56
CA THR A 509 -6.90 4.43 -18.56
C THR A 509 -5.49 4.98 -18.81
N ASP A 510 -4.60 4.13 -19.31
CA ASP A 510 -3.18 4.47 -19.49
C ASP A 510 -3.03 5.59 -20.52
N ASN A 511 -2.16 6.56 -20.24
CA ASN A 511 -1.88 7.65 -21.17
C ASN A 511 -0.41 7.76 -21.54
N VAL A 512 -0.13 8.03 -22.82
CA VAL A 512 1.21 8.30 -23.32
C VAL A 512 1.23 9.66 -24.01
N LEU A 513 2.19 10.49 -23.65
CA LEU A 513 2.51 11.75 -24.32
C LEU A 513 3.93 11.68 -24.86
N VAL A 514 4.11 11.84 -26.16
CA VAL A 514 5.41 11.89 -26.82
C VAL A 514 5.66 13.32 -27.29
N LEU A 515 6.74 13.93 -26.82
CA LEU A 515 7.16 15.28 -27.21
C LEU A 515 8.36 15.19 -28.15
N GLU A 516 8.32 15.91 -29.27
CA GLU A 516 9.50 16.04 -30.11
C GLU A 516 10.60 16.87 -29.44
N GLY A 517 11.85 16.69 -29.90
CA GLY A 517 12.99 17.50 -29.51
C GLY A 517 13.44 18.47 -30.59
N ALA A 518 14.41 19.32 -30.25
CA ALA A 518 14.95 20.35 -31.14
C ALA A 518 16.15 19.90 -32.01
N GLY A 519 16.65 18.67 -31.86
CA GLY A 519 17.85 18.20 -32.58
C GLY A 519 17.56 17.64 -33.98
N PRO A 520 18.50 16.85 -34.54
CA PRO A 520 18.36 16.31 -35.89
C PRO A 520 17.10 15.44 -36.06
N PRO A 521 16.54 15.37 -37.28
CA PRO A 521 15.31 14.64 -37.53
C PRO A 521 15.48 13.13 -37.31
N ALA A 522 14.49 12.50 -36.67
CA ALA A 522 14.38 11.06 -36.53
C ALA A 522 13.03 10.59 -37.07
N ARG A 523 13.08 9.62 -37.98
CA ARG A 523 11.88 9.08 -38.63
C ARG A 523 11.49 7.69 -38.11
N LEU A 524 12.39 7.02 -37.38
CA LEU A 524 12.21 5.67 -36.85
C LEU A 524 12.35 5.66 -35.32
N SER A 525 11.41 5.00 -34.64
CA SER A 525 11.33 4.89 -33.18
C SER A 525 10.74 3.53 -32.74
N GLY A 526 10.64 2.57 -33.66
CA GLY A 526 10.21 1.20 -33.31
C GLY A 526 11.34 0.39 -32.69
N GLY A 527 11.03 -0.79 -32.14
CA GLY A 527 11.97 -1.62 -31.38
C GLY A 527 13.28 -1.98 -32.09
N HIS A 528 13.29 -2.05 -33.43
CA HIS A 528 14.51 -2.29 -34.22
C HIS A 528 15.39 -1.06 -34.44
N SER A 529 14.96 0.12 -33.99
CA SER A 529 15.76 1.35 -34.06
C SER A 529 16.39 1.65 -32.71
N LYS A 530 17.61 2.20 -32.70
CA LYS A 530 18.29 2.57 -31.45
C LYS A 530 17.47 3.53 -30.60
N LEU A 531 16.78 4.48 -31.22
CA LEU A 531 15.88 5.39 -30.52
C LEU A 531 14.70 4.65 -29.85
N GLY A 532 14.08 3.70 -30.56
CA GLY A 532 13.01 2.88 -30.01
C GLY A 532 13.45 1.95 -28.89
N GLU A 533 14.64 1.35 -29.00
CA GLU A 533 15.28 0.57 -27.93
C GLU A 533 15.42 1.40 -26.64
N LEU A 534 15.98 2.61 -26.75
CA LEU A 534 16.15 3.53 -25.61
C LEU A 534 14.81 3.96 -25.02
N MET A 535 13.79 4.21 -25.85
CA MET A 535 12.42 4.49 -25.41
C MET A 535 11.83 3.31 -24.65
N ALA A 536 11.91 2.09 -25.20
CA ALA A 536 11.40 0.89 -24.57
C ALA A 536 12.05 0.65 -23.20
N TRP A 537 13.38 0.76 -23.13
CA TRP A 537 14.12 0.59 -21.87
C TRP A 537 13.70 1.62 -20.82
N ALA A 538 13.64 2.91 -21.19
CA ALA A 538 13.30 3.98 -20.27
C ALA A 538 11.86 3.84 -19.73
N VAL A 539 10.92 3.45 -20.59
CA VAL A 539 9.53 3.18 -20.18
C VAL A 539 9.46 1.95 -19.28
N TYR A 540 10.08 0.83 -19.67
CA TYR A 540 10.06 -0.40 -18.89
C TYR A 540 10.63 -0.18 -17.48
N ALA A 541 11.82 0.44 -17.39
CA ALA A 541 12.44 0.79 -16.12
C ALA A 541 11.54 1.77 -15.31
N GLY A 542 10.93 2.74 -16.00
CA GLY A 542 10.11 3.77 -15.36
C GLY A 542 8.82 3.22 -14.76
N VAL A 543 8.14 2.32 -15.49
CA VAL A 543 6.93 1.64 -15.00
C VAL A 543 7.25 0.77 -13.80
N ARG A 544 8.35 0.00 -13.84
CA ARG A 544 8.77 -0.84 -12.71
C ARG A 544 9.09 -0.03 -11.47
N GLU A 545 9.85 1.06 -11.62
CA GLU A 545 10.18 1.94 -10.50
C GLU A 545 8.94 2.64 -9.93
N ALA A 546 8.04 3.14 -10.79
CA ALA A 546 6.82 3.81 -10.37
C ALA A 546 5.88 2.84 -9.62
N LEU A 547 5.69 1.61 -10.09
CA LEU A 547 4.87 0.59 -9.41
C LEU A 547 5.48 0.13 -8.08
N LEU A 548 6.81 0.04 -7.98
CA LEU A 548 7.52 -0.19 -6.73
C LEU A 548 7.25 0.94 -5.72
N LYS A 549 7.38 2.21 -6.15
CA LYS A 549 7.15 3.39 -5.31
C LYS A 549 5.68 3.55 -4.90
N GLN A 550 4.74 3.27 -5.80
CA GLN A 550 3.30 3.47 -5.57
C GLN A 550 2.63 2.29 -4.84
N ASN A 551 2.91 1.06 -5.26
CA ASN A 551 2.16 -0.14 -4.82
C ASN A 551 3.02 -1.22 -4.17
N ARG A 552 4.32 -0.99 -4.01
CA ARG A 552 5.29 -1.98 -3.49
C ARG A 552 5.39 -3.24 -4.35
N LEU A 553 4.99 -3.14 -5.62
CA LEU A 553 5.10 -4.25 -6.58
C LEU A 553 6.55 -4.38 -7.02
N ARG A 554 7.13 -5.56 -6.79
CA ARG A 554 8.55 -5.86 -7.06
C ARG A 554 8.73 -7.32 -7.47
N PRO A 555 9.84 -7.66 -8.13
CA PRO A 555 10.28 -9.05 -8.23
C PRO A 555 10.51 -9.65 -6.83
N GLY A 556 10.38 -10.96 -6.68
CA GLY A 556 10.65 -11.65 -5.41
C GLY A 556 9.69 -11.30 -4.26
N ARG A 557 8.43 -10.95 -4.58
CA ARG A 557 7.36 -10.86 -3.57
C ARG A 557 7.13 -12.24 -2.95
N SER A 558 6.79 -12.27 -1.65
CA SER A 558 6.51 -13.52 -0.95
C SER A 558 5.28 -14.22 -1.52
N VAL A 559 5.25 -15.54 -1.41
CA VAL A 559 4.08 -16.37 -1.76
C VAL A 559 2.77 -15.81 -1.19
N PHE A 560 2.78 -15.27 0.02
CA PHE A 560 1.62 -14.63 0.65
C PHE A 560 1.09 -13.44 -0.14
N ALA A 561 1.97 -12.53 -0.57
CA ALA A 561 1.58 -11.39 -1.39
C ALA A 561 1.04 -11.86 -2.76
N ARG A 562 1.63 -12.90 -3.34
CA ARG A 562 1.21 -13.46 -4.64
C ARG A 562 -0.17 -14.11 -4.59
N LEU A 563 -0.49 -14.76 -3.47
CA LEU A 563 -1.81 -15.32 -3.17
C LEU A 563 -2.83 -14.20 -2.91
N GLU A 564 -2.48 -13.19 -2.12
CA GLU A 564 -3.34 -12.03 -1.84
C GLU A 564 -3.69 -11.25 -3.12
N GLU A 565 -2.72 -11.00 -3.99
CA GLU A 565 -2.91 -10.36 -5.32
C GLU A 565 -3.88 -11.14 -6.21
N ARG A 566 -3.97 -12.46 -6.01
CA ARG A 566 -4.91 -13.37 -6.69
C ARG A 566 -6.22 -13.55 -5.93
N ARG A 567 -6.42 -12.86 -4.81
CA ARG A 567 -7.56 -13.02 -3.88
C ARG A 567 -7.72 -14.44 -3.31
N VAL A 568 -6.63 -15.19 -3.23
CA VAL A 568 -6.62 -16.50 -2.57
C VAL A 568 -6.44 -16.30 -1.07
N SER A 569 -7.54 -16.45 -0.33
CA SER A 569 -7.53 -16.30 1.13
C SER A 569 -7.20 -17.63 1.81
N LEU A 570 -6.04 -17.70 2.48
CA LEU A 570 -5.66 -18.88 3.28
C LEU A 570 -6.72 -19.23 4.34
N TYR A 571 -7.37 -18.21 4.91
CA TYR A 571 -8.47 -18.42 5.86
C TYR A 571 -9.66 -19.11 5.18
N ALA A 572 -10.05 -18.66 3.98
CA ALA A 572 -11.19 -19.24 3.27
C ALA A 572 -10.93 -20.71 2.87
N LEU A 573 -9.68 -21.06 2.56
CA LEU A 573 -9.29 -22.45 2.26
C LEU A 573 -9.57 -23.41 3.42
N LEU A 574 -9.30 -22.97 4.65
CA LEU A 574 -9.49 -23.76 5.86
C LEU A 574 -10.96 -23.78 6.34
N ALA A 575 -11.75 -22.79 5.93
CA ALA A 575 -13.13 -22.58 6.39
C ALA A 575 -14.21 -23.31 5.57
N ALA A 576 -13.85 -24.31 4.74
CA ALA A 576 -14.83 -25.11 4.02
C ALA A 576 -15.81 -25.79 5.01
N PRO A 577 -17.13 -25.72 4.79
CA PRO A 577 -18.07 -26.58 5.49
C PRO A 577 -17.78 -28.03 5.09
N ALA A 578 -17.73 -28.94 6.06
CA ALA A 578 -17.71 -30.37 5.79
C ALA A 578 -19.03 -30.75 5.09
N SER A 579 -19.02 -30.82 3.76
CA SER A 579 -20.13 -31.40 3.01
C SER A 579 -20.15 -32.92 3.27
N ALA A 580 -21.35 -33.48 3.40
CA ALA A 580 -21.62 -34.87 3.77
C ALA A 580 -20.58 -35.88 3.23
N GLY A 581 -19.63 -36.27 4.08
CA GLY A 581 -18.67 -37.35 3.83
C GLY A 581 -17.23 -36.95 3.47
N GLN A 582 -16.87 -35.66 3.40
CA GLN A 582 -15.48 -35.22 3.17
C GLN A 582 -14.97 -34.32 4.31
N ASP A 583 -13.81 -34.67 4.88
CA ASP A 583 -13.16 -33.92 5.96
C ASP A 583 -12.66 -32.56 5.45
N CYS A 584 -12.77 -31.53 6.28
CA CYS A 584 -12.17 -30.22 6.01
C CYS A 584 -10.84 -30.05 6.75
N PRO A 585 -9.90 -29.21 6.26
CA PRO A 585 -8.58 -29.06 6.89
C PRO A 585 -8.66 -28.68 8.38
N ALA A 586 -9.63 -27.84 8.76
CA ALA A 586 -9.82 -27.42 10.14
C ALA A 586 -10.32 -28.55 11.05
N SER A 587 -11.17 -29.48 10.54
CA SER A 587 -11.60 -30.65 11.31
C SER A 587 -10.46 -31.65 11.56
N LEU A 588 -9.39 -31.56 10.77
CA LEU A 588 -8.17 -32.35 10.94
C LEU A 588 -7.07 -31.62 11.72
N GLY A 589 -7.40 -30.52 12.42
CA GLY A 589 -6.47 -29.80 13.28
C GLY A 589 -5.43 -28.96 12.54
N VAL A 590 -5.65 -28.65 11.26
CA VAL A 590 -4.81 -27.72 10.50
C VAL A 590 -5.21 -26.29 10.83
N SER A 591 -4.32 -25.56 11.50
CA SER A 591 -4.52 -24.15 11.82
C SER A 591 -3.90 -23.24 10.76
N MET A 592 -4.43 -22.03 10.66
CA MET A 592 -3.91 -20.97 9.77
C MET A 592 -2.43 -20.68 10.05
N GLY A 593 -2.04 -20.62 11.32
CA GLY A 593 -0.66 -20.39 11.73
C GLY A 593 0.32 -21.47 11.26
N ARG A 594 -0.10 -22.74 11.26
CA ARG A 594 0.75 -23.83 10.74
C ARG A 594 0.93 -23.72 9.23
N LEU A 595 -0.13 -23.37 8.50
CA LEU A 595 -0.03 -23.17 7.06
C LEU A 595 0.91 -21.99 6.73
N GLU A 596 0.79 -20.88 7.45
CA GLU A 596 1.73 -19.76 7.32
C GLU A 596 3.16 -20.19 7.62
N GLU A 597 3.40 -20.92 8.70
CA GLU A 597 4.74 -21.39 9.08
C GLU A 597 5.37 -22.28 8.01
N ILE A 598 4.60 -23.18 7.41
CA ILE A 598 5.08 -23.99 6.27
C ILE A 598 5.38 -23.12 5.05
N LEU A 599 4.55 -22.13 4.75
CA LEU A 599 4.76 -21.21 3.64
C LEU A 599 5.88 -20.19 3.88
N LEU A 600 6.42 -20.07 5.10
CA LEU A 600 7.68 -19.36 5.36
C LEU A 600 8.91 -20.18 4.92
N GLN A 601 8.77 -21.49 4.74
CA GLN A 601 9.88 -22.34 4.32
C GLN A 601 10.04 -22.27 2.79
N PRO A 602 11.26 -21.99 2.27
CA PRO A 602 11.49 -21.79 0.83
C PRO A 602 10.99 -22.95 -0.05
N ARG A 603 11.11 -24.19 0.43
CA ARG A 603 10.68 -25.40 -0.28
C ARG A 603 9.19 -25.36 -0.64
N TYR A 604 8.33 -25.09 0.34
CA TYR A 604 6.88 -25.14 0.16
C TYR A 604 6.35 -23.85 -0.47
N ALA A 605 6.98 -22.70 -0.19
CA ALA A 605 6.71 -21.47 -0.91
C ALA A 605 6.98 -21.64 -2.43
N ALA A 606 8.11 -22.24 -2.80
CA ALA A 606 8.47 -22.50 -4.20
C ALA A 606 7.48 -23.44 -4.91
N LEU A 607 6.94 -24.45 -4.21
CA LEU A 607 5.89 -25.32 -4.76
C LEU A 607 4.65 -24.51 -5.14
N ILE A 608 4.20 -23.61 -4.26
CA ILE A 608 3.06 -22.74 -4.56
C ILE A 608 3.38 -21.74 -5.66
N GLU A 609 4.56 -21.14 -5.68
CA GLU A 609 4.99 -20.24 -6.76
C GLU A 609 5.03 -20.94 -8.13
N ALA A 610 5.48 -22.19 -8.18
CA ALA A 610 5.42 -23.04 -9.36
C ALA A 610 3.96 -23.31 -9.76
N ALA A 611 3.10 -23.64 -8.79
CA ALA A 611 1.67 -23.86 -9.02
C ALA A 611 0.97 -22.62 -9.61
N LEU A 612 1.30 -21.42 -9.13
CA LEU A 612 0.77 -20.16 -9.67
C LEU A 612 1.16 -19.96 -11.14
N SER A 613 2.44 -20.18 -11.47
CA SER A 613 2.95 -20.05 -12.83
C SER A 613 2.35 -21.09 -13.77
N LEU A 614 2.21 -22.33 -13.29
CA LEU A 614 1.61 -23.44 -14.03
C LEU A 614 0.12 -23.23 -14.24
N SER A 615 -0.58 -22.64 -13.27
CA SER A 615 -1.99 -22.28 -13.39
C SER A 615 -2.22 -21.29 -14.54
N ASP A 616 -1.38 -20.26 -14.64
CA ASP A 616 -1.44 -19.29 -15.74
C ASP A 616 -1.18 -19.97 -17.11
N ALA A 617 -0.26 -20.94 -17.18
CA ALA A 617 0.05 -21.67 -18.42
C ALA A 617 -1.05 -22.66 -18.83
N ALA A 618 -1.56 -23.44 -17.87
CA ALA A 618 -2.63 -24.41 -18.06
C ALA A 618 -3.92 -23.72 -18.54
N GLN A 619 -4.27 -22.58 -17.94
CA GLN A 619 -5.44 -21.81 -18.36
C GLN A 619 -5.35 -21.30 -19.80
N ARG A 620 -4.14 -21.05 -20.31
CA ARG A 620 -3.89 -20.67 -21.71
C ARG A 620 -3.79 -21.88 -22.65
N GLY A 621 -3.99 -23.10 -22.16
CA GLY A 621 -3.81 -24.33 -22.94
C GLY A 621 -2.35 -24.62 -23.30
N GLN A 622 -1.38 -23.97 -22.65
CA GLN A 622 0.05 -24.20 -22.89
C GLN A 622 0.56 -25.47 -22.17
N VAL A 623 -0.18 -25.93 -21.14
CA VAL A 623 0.06 -27.17 -20.43
C VAL A 623 -1.25 -27.92 -20.32
N ALA A 624 -1.32 -29.11 -20.93
CA ALA A 624 -2.51 -29.96 -20.90
C ALA A 624 -2.44 -31.04 -19.80
N GLU A 625 -1.26 -31.61 -19.56
CA GLU A 625 -1.06 -32.73 -18.63
C GLU A 625 -0.42 -32.26 -17.32
N LEU A 626 -1.04 -32.61 -16.19
CA LEU A 626 -0.60 -32.20 -14.85
C LEU A 626 -0.04 -33.35 -14.01
N SER A 627 0.03 -34.58 -14.54
CA SER A 627 0.43 -35.79 -13.80
C SER A 627 1.80 -35.68 -13.13
N ALA A 628 2.80 -35.12 -13.82
CA ALA A 628 4.13 -34.88 -13.24
C ALA A 628 4.09 -33.87 -12.07
N PHE A 629 3.31 -32.80 -12.22
CA PHE A 629 3.14 -31.80 -11.16
C PHE A 629 2.36 -32.37 -9.96
N GLN A 630 1.36 -33.20 -10.21
CA GLN A 630 0.63 -33.93 -9.18
C GLN A 630 1.55 -34.86 -8.38
N ALA A 631 2.42 -35.62 -9.04
CA ALA A 631 3.41 -36.47 -8.36
C ALA A 631 4.35 -35.65 -7.46
N TRP A 632 4.76 -34.46 -7.90
CA TRP A 632 5.56 -33.54 -7.09
C TRP A 632 4.78 -33.03 -5.85
N CYS A 633 3.51 -32.67 -6.03
CA CYS A 633 2.64 -32.27 -4.92
C CYS A 633 2.49 -33.40 -3.89
N GLU A 634 2.27 -34.64 -4.34
CA GLU A 634 2.20 -35.80 -3.45
C GLU A 634 3.50 -36.05 -2.67
N GLN A 635 4.66 -35.90 -3.32
CA GLN A 635 5.94 -36.01 -2.64
C GLN A 635 6.08 -34.96 -1.54
N ALA A 636 5.74 -33.70 -1.83
CA ALA A 636 5.78 -32.63 -0.84
C ALA A 636 4.85 -32.91 0.35
N ALA A 637 3.66 -33.46 0.10
CA ALA A 637 2.73 -33.88 1.16
C ALA A 637 3.32 -34.98 2.05
N ARG A 638 3.93 -36.02 1.46
CA ARG A 638 4.56 -37.14 2.21
C ARG A 638 5.71 -36.66 3.08
N GLU A 639 6.55 -35.78 2.55
CA GLU A 639 7.67 -35.19 3.28
C GLU A 639 7.19 -34.34 4.45
N LEU A 640 6.14 -33.54 4.24
CA LEU A 640 5.55 -32.74 5.31
C LEU A 640 4.94 -33.64 6.40
N ALA A 641 4.26 -34.73 6.02
CA ALA A 641 3.66 -35.67 6.97
C ALA A 641 4.69 -36.37 7.87
N GLY A 642 5.91 -36.60 7.37
CA GLY A 642 6.98 -37.31 8.08
C GLY A 642 6.72 -38.82 8.30
N ARG A 643 5.57 -39.35 7.87
CA ARG A 643 5.17 -40.76 7.95
C ARG A 643 4.06 -41.08 6.93
N ASN A 644 3.85 -42.37 6.65
CA ASN A 644 2.68 -42.89 5.93
C ASN A 644 1.68 -43.53 6.91
N PRO A 645 0.36 -43.48 6.65
CA PRO A 645 -0.31 -42.94 5.46
C PRO A 645 -0.67 -41.44 5.55
N LEU A 646 -0.82 -40.80 4.38
CA LEU A 646 -1.36 -39.44 4.25
C LEU A 646 -2.86 -39.40 4.57
N ALA A 647 -3.32 -38.25 5.07
CA ALA A 647 -4.73 -37.90 5.16
C ALA A 647 -5.46 -38.08 3.80
N PRO A 648 -6.77 -38.41 3.81
CA PRO A 648 -7.58 -38.49 2.61
C PRO A 648 -7.59 -37.15 1.83
N PRO A 649 -8.03 -37.15 0.56
CA PRO A 649 -8.24 -35.93 -0.20
C PRO A 649 -9.12 -34.92 0.55
N LEU A 650 -8.80 -33.63 0.45
CA LEU A 650 -9.47 -32.58 1.20
C LEU A 650 -10.20 -31.63 0.26
N THR A 651 -11.39 -31.21 0.68
CA THR A 651 -12.14 -30.18 -0.03
C THR A 651 -11.69 -28.80 0.43
N LEU A 652 -11.19 -28.00 -0.50
CA LEU A 652 -10.74 -26.63 -0.25
C LEU A 652 -11.93 -25.68 -0.26
N GLY A 653 -11.99 -24.79 0.73
CA GLY A 653 -13.01 -23.73 0.78
C GLY A 653 -12.66 -22.52 -0.08
N GLY A 654 -13.66 -21.73 -0.45
CA GLY A 654 -13.47 -20.46 -1.16
C GLY A 654 -13.80 -20.50 -2.65
N GLU A 655 -13.22 -19.58 -3.42
CA GLU A 655 -13.38 -19.51 -4.88
C GLU A 655 -12.76 -20.73 -5.57
N ALA A 656 -13.34 -21.15 -6.70
CA ALA A 656 -12.81 -22.27 -7.49
C ALA A 656 -11.38 -21.96 -7.96
N LEU A 657 -10.41 -22.63 -7.34
CA LEU A 657 -9.00 -22.44 -7.62
C LEU A 657 -8.61 -23.06 -8.97
N PRO A 658 -7.65 -22.47 -9.70
CA PRO A 658 -7.05 -23.13 -10.86
C PRO A 658 -6.45 -24.49 -10.46
N PRO A 659 -6.55 -25.54 -11.32
CA PRO A 659 -6.20 -26.91 -10.92
C PRO A 659 -4.78 -27.08 -10.36
N PRO A 660 -3.70 -26.51 -10.93
CA PRO A 660 -2.37 -26.66 -10.35
C PRO A 660 -2.27 -26.05 -8.94
N LEU A 661 -2.87 -24.87 -8.73
CA LEU A 661 -2.89 -24.23 -7.42
C LEU A 661 -3.70 -25.05 -6.40
N ALA A 662 -4.85 -25.60 -6.81
CA ALA A 662 -5.65 -26.48 -5.98
C ALA A 662 -4.86 -27.71 -5.52
N LEU A 663 -4.21 -28.42 -6.46
CA LEU A 663 -3.37 -29.60 -6.17
C LEU A 663 -2.27 -29.30 -5.15
N ALA A 664 -1.56 -28.19 -5.34
CA ALA A 664 -0.45 -27.83 -4.47
C ALA A 664 -0.92 -27.45 -3.05
N LEU A 665 -1.99 -26.65 -2.93
CA LEU A 665 -2.55 -26.27 -1.63
C LEU A 665 -3.15 -27.46 -0.90
N GLU A 666 -3.90 -28.31 -1.60
CA GLU A 666 -4.45 -29.55 -1.03
C GLU A 666 -3.33 -30.46 -0.51
N ALA A 667 -2.26 -30.65 -1.29
CA ALA A 667 -1.12 -31.45 -0.86
C ALA A 667 -0.47 -30.95 0.43
N LEU A 668 -0.24 -29.63 0.57
CA LEU A 668 0.29 -29.06 1.81
C LEU A 668 -0.65 -29.29 2.99
N LEU A 669 -1.96 -29.11 2.80
CA LEU A 669 -2.96 -29.30 3.85
C LEU A 669 -3.07 -30.77 4.27
N ARG A 670 -3.05 -31.70 3.31
CA ARG A 670 -3.01 -33.15 3.59
C ARG A 670 -1.75 -33.53 4.35
N GLY A 671 -0.59 -33.00 3.96
CA GLY A 671 0.64 -33.20 4.70
C GLY A 671 0.52 -32.71 6.16
N LEU A 672 -0.06 -31.53 6.37
CA LEU A 672 -0.22 -30.92 7.70
C LEU A 672 -1.18 -31.70 8.58
N ALA A 673 -2.31 -32.14 8.01
CA ALA A 673 -3.30 -32.99 8.66
C ALA A 673 -2.71 -34.37 9.06
N SER A 674 -1.65 -34.82 8.40
CA SER A 674 -1.00 -36.11 8.67
C SER A 674 0.09 -36.04 9.76
N GLN A 675 0.57 -34.83 10.09
CA GLN A 675 1.54 -34.62 11.17
C GLN A 675 0.90 -34.92 12.54
N PRO A 676 1.64 -35.48 13.51
CA PRO A 676 1.15 -35.57 14.88
C PRO A 676 0.76 -34.17 15.41
N LEU A 677 -0.42 -34.06 16.03
CA LEU A 677 -0.87 -32.82 16.66
C LEU A 677 0.17 -32.36 17.70
N PRO A 678 0.51 -31.06 17.79
CA PRO A 678 1.40 -30.58 18.84
C PRO A 678 0.78 -30.78 20.23
N LEU A 679 1.63 -31.05 21.23
CA LEU A 679 1.27 -31.21 22.65
C LEU A 679 0.73 -29.93 23.33
N ILE A 680 0.60 -28.82 22.59
CA ILE A 680 0.10 -27.54 23.11
C ILE A 680 -1.20 -27.21 22.35
N PRO A 681 -2.34 -27.07 23.04
CA PRO A 681 -3.59 -26.68 22.40
C PRO A 681 -3.46 -25.26 21.85
N ILE A 682 -3.61 -25.11 20.54
CA ILE A 682 -3.68 -23.80 19.90
C ILE A 682 -5.14 -23.36 19.94
N SER A 683 -5.43 -22.34 20.74
CA SER A 683 -6.72 -21.65 20.72
C SER A 683 -6.88 -20.91 19.39
N GLY A 684 -7.76 -21.42 18.51
CA GLY A 684 -8.20 -20.82 17.25
C GLY A 684 -9.53 -21.46 16.82
N PRO A 685 -10.42 -20.71 16.14
CA PRO A 685 -11.86 -20.82 16.31
C PRO A 685 -12.47 -22.06 15.67
N ASP A 686 -13.58 -22.49 16.25
CA ASP A 686 -14.50 -23.49 15.71
C ASP A 686 -14.74 -23.27 14.22
N CYS A 687 -14.88 -24.39 13.48
CA CYS A 687 -15.40 -24.42 12.13
C CYS A 687 -16.77 -23.73 12.08
N GLY A 688 -16.78 -22.42 11.85
CA GLY A 688 -17.97 -21.58 11.80
C GLY A 688 -18.09 -20.56 12.93
N SER A 689 -17.40 -19.42 12.81
CA SER A 689 -17.84 -18.16 13.45
C SER A 689 -17.43 -16.91 12.66
#